data_AF-A0A1B8X3Z0-F1
#
_entry.id   AF-A0A1B8X3Z0-F1
#
_cell.length_a   1.000
_cell.length_b   1.000
_cell.length_c   1.000
_cell.angle_alpha   90.00
_cell.angle_beta   90.00
_cell.angle_gamma   90.00
#
_symmetry.space_group_name_H-M   'P 1'
#
loop_
_entity.id
_entity.type
_entity.pdbx_description
1 polymer ?
#
loop_
_entity_poly.entity_id
_entity_poly.type
_entity_poly.pdbx_seq_one_letter_code
_entity_poly.pdbx_strand_id
1 'polypeptide(L)'
;MNVLLSIKPEYVDEILKGKKKFEFRKSIFKRRDITKVFIYSSSPIKKIVASFEIAGIIEDYPKNIWDQCHEYGGIAKNDFFDYFKNSEIGYAIKISHLHEFSEPINPYLLKKDFRPPQSYYYLPLDYFRDYEPVLMESGKEYRTDMDIKLDTQKNMLNKNILKSEEKYGWKTVRLGDFAIYQKGKKPKNQQSEASDVFKYPYIDIRAFDKGEIKYYTDGENCVICEEDDLLMVWDGSRSGYVGKAIKGALGSTLMRLKFHATENKFAYYFLKSKYLEINTKPKGTGTPHVDPTILWNYQYPLPPLPEQRTIVSKIEQLFSELDNGIANLKKAQEQLKVYRQAVLKKAFEGELTKQWRQQQTDLPDAEELLEQIQKEREESYNRKLDEWKTAVKEWENKGKKGKKPSKPKKVKGGNFLSDNELEKLPIIPKEWKWIKVGEITESMKNGIYKQKSFYSEEGTACLRMYNIENGIIEWFDIKRIILTENEKNEYGLNAGDLLVNRVNSRELVGKTAVIPENMEFSVYESKNIRLRLNSKINSKLVNYWFFLSANHYFNRNAQQTVGMASINQSQLSNFEYPLCPFLEQQAIVSEIETRLSVCDKVEQDIEENLEKAEALRQSILKKAFEGKLLNQQELEEVHNAPDWEPAEVLLEKVQAEKAGAK
;
A
#
# COMPACT_ATOMS: atom_id res chain seq x y z
N MET A 1 13.64 -15.63 -6.60
CA MET A 1 12.42 -14.78 -6.62
C MET A 1 11.96 -14.70 -8.07
N ASN A 2 10.67 -14.58 -8.34
CA ASN A 2 10.14 -14.42 -9.70
C ASN A 2 9.74 -12.95 -9.92
N VAL A 3 9.52 -12.55 -11.18
CA VAL A 3 9.04 -11.22 -11.53
C VAL A 3 7.79 -11.31 -12.40
N LEU A 4 6.82 -10.43 -12.21
CA LEU A 4 5.68 -10.23 -13.11
C LEU A 4 5.89 -8.95 -13.93
N LEU A 5 5.79 -9.05 -15.24
CA LEU A 5 5.82 -7.93 -16.17
C LEU A 5 4.44 -7.67 -16.77
N SER A 6 4.02 -6.41 -16.80
CA SER A 6 2.86 -5.99 -17.59
C SER A 6 3.30 -5.70 -19.03
N ILE A 7 2.74 -6.43 -20.00
CA ILE A 7 3.06 -6.33 -21.43
C ILE A 7 1.77 -6.08 -22.21
N LYS A 8 1.81 -5.22 -23.25
CA LYS A 8 0.64 -5.01 -24.11
C LYS A 8 0.30 -6.27 -24.91
N PRO A 9 -0.98 -6.58 -25.14
CA PRO A 9 -1.42 -7.76 -25.89
C PRO A 9 -0.67 -7.95 -27.21
N GLU A 10 -0.45 -6.89 -28.01
CA GLU A 10 0.25 -7.03 -29.29
C GLU A 10 1.67 -7.60 -29.16
N TYR A 11 2.40 -7.26 -28.09
CA TYR A 11 3.76 -7.75 -27.85
C TYR A 11 3.77 -9.12 -27.18
N VAL A 12 2.76 -9.43 -26.37
CA VAL A 12 2.55 -10.78 -25.83
C VAL A 12 2.36 -11.76 -26.98
N ASP A 13 1.51 -11.44 -27.96
CA ASP A 13 1.26 -12.29 -29.12
C ASP A 13 2.54 -12.55 -29.93
N GLU A 14 3.38 -11.53 -30.10
CA GLU A 14 4.65 -11.67 -30.81
C GLU A 14 5.70 -12.49 -30.03
N ILE A 15 5.67 -12.44 -28.70
CA ILE A 15 6.47 -13.32 -27.82
C ILE A 15 6.01 -14.77 -27.96
N LEU A 16 4.69 -15.02 -27.86
CA LEU A 16 4.10 -16.37 -27.96
C LEU A 16 4.31 -17.00 -29.34
N LYS A 17 4.29 -16.20 -30.41
CA LYS A 17 4.64 -16.64 -31.77
C LYS A 17 6.15 -16.86 -31.98
N GLY A 18 6.99 -16.55 -30.99
CA GLY A 18 8.45 -16.68 -31.07
C GLY A 18 9.15 -15.64 -31.94
N LYS A 19 8.43 -14.62 -32.42
CA LYS A 19 8.97 -13.54 -33.27
C LYS A 19 9.72 -12.49 -32.44
N LYS A 20 9.24 -12.20 -31.23
CA LYS A 20 9.87 -11.29 -30.28
C LYS A 20 10.70 -12.10 -29.27
N LYS A 21 12.03 -11.97 -29.33
CA LYS A 21 12.98 -12.65 -28.43
C LYS A 21 13.57 -11.75 -27.35
N PHE A 22 13.26 -10.46 -27.41
CA PHE A 22 13.71 -9.46 -26.44
C PHE A 22 12.54 -8.65 -25.92
N GLU A 23 12.44 -8.52 -24.60
CA GLU A 23 11.50 -7.61 -23.95
C GLU A 23 12.22 -6.34 -23.52
N PHE A 24 11.73 -5.18 -23.97
CA PHE A 24 12.38 -3.89 -23.74
C PHE A 24 11.80 -3.16 -22.54
N ARG A 25 12.67 -2.59 -21.69
CA ARG A 25 12.26 -1.89 -20.48
C ARG A 25 13.11 -0.65 -20.22
N LYS A 26 12.49 0.41 -19.69
CA LYS A 26 13.20 1.61 -19.17
C LYS A 26 13.89 1.38 -17.83
N SER A 27 13.41 0.39 -17.07
CA SER A 27 13.93 0.04 -15.75
C SER A 27 14.00 -1.47 -15.63
N ILE A 28 15.02 -1.97 -14.94
CA ILE A 28 15.18 -3.39 -14.64
C ILE A 28 14.95 -3.64 -13.15
N PHE A 29 14.59 -4.87 -12.82
CA PHE A 29 14.52 -5.31 -11.43
C PHE A 29 15.91 -5.26 -10.79
N LYS A 30 15.99 -4.68 -9.59
CA LYS A 30 17.24 -4.47 -8.84
C LYS A 30 17.89 -5.78 -8.34
N ARG A 31 17.12 -6.86 -8.25
CA ARG A 31 17.60 -8.18 -7.79
C ARG A 31 18.30 -8.93 -8.92
N ARG A 32 19.50 -9.47 -8.65
CA ARG A 32 20.27 -10.26 -9.64
C ARG A 32 19.94 -11.75 -9.66
N ASP A 33 19.16 -12.24 -8.69
CA ASP A 33 18.74 -13.65 -8.57
C ASP A 33 17.43 -13.98 -9.31
N ILE A 34 16.97 -13.08 -10.18
CA ILE A 34 15.75 -13.29 -10.98
C ILE A 34 16.11 -14.10 -12.21
N THR A 35 15.62 -15.33 -12.26
CA THR A 35 15.79 -16.23 -13.41
C THR A 35 14.50 -16.40 -14.20
N LYS A 36 13.33 -16.15 -13.60
CA LYS A 36 12.00 -16.40 -14.21
C LYS A 36 11.08 -15.18 -14.15
N VAL A 37 10.42 -14.92 -15.26
CA VAL A 37 9.47 -13.82 -15.48
C VAL A 37 8.09 -14.38 -15.85
N PHE A 38 7.03 -13.86 -15.25
CA PHE A 38 5.64 -14.08 -15.61
C PHE A 38 5.12 -12.88 -16.40
N ILE A 39 4.26 -13.15 -17.38
CA ILE A 39 3.70 -12.14 -18.28
C ILE A 39 2.24 -11.89 -17.92
N TYR A 40 1.94 -10.70 -17.42
CA TYR A 40 0.59 -10.16 -17.35
C TYR A 40 0.29 -9.42 -18.65
N SER A 41 -0.69 -9.90 -19.41
CA SER A 41 -1.17 -9.18 -20.58
C SER A 41 -2.12 -8.07 -20.14
N SER A 42 -1.82 -6.83 -20.51
CA SER A 42 -2.63 -5.66 -20.15
C SER A 42 -4.01 -5.66 -20.84
N SER A 43 -4.78 -4.58 -20.68
CA SER A 43 -6.09 -4.43 -21.31
C SER A 43 -6.03 -4.68 -22.83
N PRO A 44 -7.00 -5.43 -23.41
CA PRO A 44 -8.23 -5.93 -22.80
C PRO A 44 -8.10 -7.31 -22.11
N ILE A 45 -6.98 -8.03 -22.27
CA ILE A 45 -6.85 -9.42 -21.77
C ILE A 45 -6.85 -9.49 -20.24
N LYS A 46 -6.08 -8.61 -19.57
CA LYS A 46 -6.02 -8.45 -18.10
C LYS A 46 -5.79 -9.76 -17.32
N LYS A 47 -4.97 -10.68 -17.84
CA LYS A 47 -4.64 -11.97 -17.23
C LYS A 47 -3.16 -12.27 -17.30
N ILE A 48 -2.67 -13.17 -16.45
CA ILE A 48 -1.32 -13.73 -16.54
C ILE A 48 -1.38 -14.91 -17.52
N VAL A 49 -0.62 -14.83 -18.60
CA VAL A 49 -0.80 -15.67 -19.79
C VAL A 49 0.37 -16.61 -20.06
N ALA A 50 1.56 -16.28 -19.57
CA ALA A 50 2.78 -17.04 -19.85
C ALA A 50 3.88 -16.75 -18.83
N SER A 51 4.97 -17.52 -18.90
CA SER A 51 6.23 -17.23 -18.22
C SER A 51 7.43 -17.56 -19.10
N PHE A 52 8.59 -16.96 -18.83
CA PHE A 52 9.85 -17.28 -19.50
C PHE A 52 11.04 -17.16 -18.55
N GLU A 53 12.15 -17.79 -18.90
CA GLU A 53 13.44 -17.64 -18.23
C GLU A 53 14.33 -16.60 -18.91
N ILE A 54 15.19 -15.95 -18.11
CA ILE A 54 16.08 -14.90 -18.59
C ILE A 54 17.41 -15.49 -19.06
N ALA A 55 17.68 -15.43 -20.36
CA ALA A 55 18.96 -15.85 -20.91
C ALA A 55 20.07 -14.80 -20.76
N GLY A 56 19.70 -13.53 -20.60
CA GLY A 56 20.62 -12.41 -20.45
C GLY A 56 19.87 -11.09 -20.48
N ILE A 57 20.51 -10.04 -19.97
CA ILE A 57 19.97 -8.67 -19.96
C ILE A 57 21.04 -7.78 -20.56
N ILE A 58 20.68 -7.03 -21.59
CA ILE A 58 21.54 -5.99 -22.17
C ILE A 58 21.12 -4.67 -21.55
N GLU A 59 22.08 -3.95 -20.94
CA GLU A 59 21.92 -2.61 -20.39
C GLU A 59 22.82 -1.66 -21.19
N ASP A 60 22.21 -0.75 -21.95
CA ASP A 60 22.95 0.16 -22.84
C ASP A 60 22.08 1.36 -23.24
N TYR A 61 22.64 2.29 -24.00
CA TYR A 61 21.91 3.38 -24.64
C TYR A 61 20.87 2.82 -25.63
N PRO A 62 19.65 3.40 -25.73
CA PRO A 62 18.58 2.88 -26.60
C PRO A 62 19.01 2.63 -28.06
N LYS A 63 19.89 3.48 -28.60
CA LYS A 63 20.45 3.29 -29.94
C LYS A 63 21.23 1.97 -30.07
N ASN A 64 22.10 1.67 -29.10
CA ASN A 64 22.92 0.45 -29.10
C ASN A 64 22.05 -0.80 -28.89
N ILE A 65 21.02 -0.69 -28.04
CA ILE A 65 20.02 -1.76 -27.87
C ILE A 65 19.28 -2.03 -29.17
N TRP A 66 18.86 -0.98 -29.88
CA TRP A 66 18.19 -1.12 -31.17
C TRP A 66 19.10 -1.84 -32.17
N ASP A 67 20.34 -1.38 -32.33
CA ASP A 67 21.27 -1.95 -33.31
C ASP A 67 21.53 -3.45 -33.03
N GLN A 68 21.56 -3.87 -31.77
CA GLN A 68 21.76 -5.26 -31.36
C GLN A 68 20.50 -6.14 -31.44
N CYS A 69 19.31 -5.59 -31.19
CA CYS A 69 18.11 -6.38 -30.91
C CYS A 69 16.95 -6.19 -31.90
N HIS A 70 17.02 -5.22 -32.82
CA HIS A 70 15.88 -4.84 -33.67
C HIS A 70 15.30 -5.99 -34.51
N GLU A 71 16.15 -6.90 -35.02
CA GLU A 71 15.74 -8.04 -35.85
C GLU A 71 14.73 -8.97 -35.12
N TYR A 72 14.84 -9.08 -33.79
CA TYR A 72 13.96 -9.91 -32.95
C TYR A 72 13.23 -9.09 -31.86
N GLY A 73 13.09 -7.78 -32.08
CA GLY A 73 12.52 -6.83 -31.12
C GLY A 73 11.00 -6.78 -31.14
N GLY A 74 10.34 -7.23 -32.22
CA GLY A 74 8.87 -7.26 -32.34
C GLY A 74 8.18 -5.90 -32.16
N ILE A 75 8.89 -4.80 -32.45
CA ILE A 75 8.42 -3.41 -32.32
C ILE A 75 9.01 -2.59 -33.48
N ALA A 76 8.25 -1.64 -34.01
CA ALA A 76 8.75 -0.76 -35.07
C ALA A 76 9.79 0.24 -34.51
N LYS A 77 10.70 0.70 -35.37
CA LYS A 77 11.79 1.61 -34.99
C LYS A 77 11.28 2.88 -34.31
N ASN A 78 10.25 3.51 -34.87
CA ASN A 78 9.69 4.74 -34.32
C ASN A 78 9.09 4.48 -32.93
N ASP A 79 8.28 3.43 -32.78
CA ASP A 79 7.67 3.06 -31.49
C ASP A 79 8.71 2.72 -30.42
N PHE A 80 9.84 2.11 -30.81
CA PHE A 80 10.94 1.83 -29.91
C PHE A 80 11.58 3.12 -29.37
N PHE A 81 11.94 4.06 -30.24
CA PHE A 81 12.57 5.31 -29.82
C PHE A 81 11.60 6.24 -29.10
N ASP A 82 10.32 6.23 -29.48
CA ASP A 82 9.25 6.92 -28.75
C ASP A 82 9.04 6.30 -27.37
N TYR A 83 9.08 4.96 -27.27
CA TYR A 83 9.06 4.28 -25.98
C TYR A 83 10.21 4.76 -25.12
N PHE A 84 11.46 4.75 -25.59
CA PHE A 84 12.64 5.19 -24.83
C PHE A 84 12.85 6.72 -24.75
N LYS A 85 11.87 7.53 -25.18
CA LYS A 85 11.96 8.99 -25.09
C LYS A 85 12.27 9.43 -23.65
N ASN A 86 13.23 10.35 -23.53
CA ASN A 86 13.77 10.87 -22.27
C ASN A 86 14.46 9.81 -21.37
N SER A 87 14.91 8.69 -21.92
CA SER A 87 15.66 7.66 -21.19
C SER A 87 17.10 7.58 -21.73
N GLU A 88 18.10 7.82 -20.88
CA GLU A 88 19.51 7.69 -21.28
C GLU A 88 19.93 6.22 -21.41
N ILE A 89 19.42 5.36 -20.53
CA ILE A 89 19.72 3.92 -20.49
C ILE A 89 18.41 3.14 -20.68
N GLY A 90 18.49 2.03 -21.40
CA GLY A 90 17.42 1.04 -21.53
C GLY A 90 17.89 -0.37 -21.21
N TYR A 91 16.95 -1.31 -21.20
CA TYR A 91 17.21 -2.72 -20.94
C TYR A 91 16.52 -3.59 -21.98
N ALA A 92 17.21 -4.60 -22.49
CA ALA A 92 16.63 -5.67 -23.30
C ALA A 92 16.80 -7.01 -22.59
N ILE A 93 15.67 -7.60 -22.16
CA ILE A 93 15.61 -8.89 -21.48
C ILE A 93 15.49 -9.97 -22.55
N LYS A 94 16.50 -10.84 -22.67
CA LYS A 94 16.49 -11.95 -23.62
C LYS A 94 15.62 -13.08 -23.09
N ILE A 95 14.61 -13.45 -23.87
CA ILE A 95 13.60 -14.46 -23.56
C ILE A 95 14.16 -15.86 -23.89
N SER A 96 14.03 -16.78 -22.94
CA SER A 96 14.34 -18.22 -23.10
C SER A 96 13.31 -19.08 -22.35
N HIS A 97 13.21 -20.37 -22.66
CA HIS A 97 12.27 -21.31 -22.01
C HIS A 97 10.87 -20.72 -21.81
N LEU A 98 10.28 -20.21 -22.90
CA LEU A 98 8.93 -19.63 -22.89
C LEU A 98 7.89 -20.72 -22.68
N HIS A 99 6.98 -20.50 -21.73
CA HIS A 99 5.89 -21.38 -21.36
C HIS A 99 4.57 -20.61 -21.34
N GLU A 100 3.71 -20.86 -22.33
CA GLU A 100 2.34 -20.36 -22.39
C GLU A 100 1.44 -21.17 -21.45
N PHE A 101 0.45 -20.53 -20.82
CA PHE A 101 -0.49 -21.21 -19.92
C PHE A 101 -1.75 -21.63 -20.70
N SER A 102 -2.17 -22.88 -20.57
CA SER A 102 -3.44 -23.41 -21.08
C SER A 102 -4.62 -22.53 -20.69
N GLU A 103 -4.66 -22.18 -19.42
CA GLU A 103 -5.67 -21.30 -18.86
C GLU A 103 -5.01 -20.04 -18.29
N PRO A 104 -5.22 -18.87 -18.95
CA PRO A 104 -4.74 -17.60 -18.42
C PRO A 104 -5.29 -17.32 -17.02
N ILE A 105 -4.39 -17.03 -16.08
CA ILE A 105 -4.69 -16.86 -14.67
C ILE A 105 -5.25 -15.46 -14.44
N ASN A 106 -6.40 -15.36 -13.79
CA ASN A 106 -6.95 -14.09 -13.35
C ASN A 106 -6.23 -13.63 -12.07
N PRO A 107 -5.40 -12.57 -12.11
CA PRO A 107 -4.61 -12.18 -10.94
C PRO A 107 -5.46 -11.65 -9.78
N TYR A 108 -6.69 -11.21 -10.04
CA TYR A 108 -7.62 -10.77 -9.00
C TYR A 108 -8.12 -11.94 -8.12
N LEU A 109 -7.99 -13.18 -8.58
CA LEU A 109 -8.24 -14.38 -7.77
C LEU A 109 -7.09 -14.66 -6.80
N LEU A 110 -5.86 -14.30 -7.17
CA LEU A 110 -4.66 -14.46 -6.34
C LEU A 110 -4.54 -13.34 -5.30
N LYS A 111 -4.92 -12.12 -5.68
CA LYS A 111 -4.87 -10.94 -4.83
C LYS A 111 -6.01 -9.99 -5.20
N LYS A 112 -6.98 -9.81 -4.30
CA LYS A 112 -8.23 -9.06 -4.57
C LYS A 112 -8.00 -7.59 -4.93
N ASP A 113 -6.91 -7.01 -4.43
CA ASP A 113 -6.43 -5.65 -4.67
C ASP A 113 -5.28 -5.57 -5.70
N PHE A 114 -5.13 -6.59 -6.56
CA PHE A 114 -4.08 -6.63 -7.58
C PHE A 114 -4.12 -5.39 -8.48
N ARG A 115 -2.99 -4.69 -8.57
CA ARG A 115 -2.75 -3.61 -9.53
C ARG A 115 -1.67 -4.06 -10.52
N PRO A 116 -1.91 -3.98 -11.84
CA PRO A 116 -0.90 -4.36 -12.81
C PRO A 116 0.33 -3.45 -12.68
N PRO A 117 1.55 -4.00 -12.66
CA PRO A 117 2.75 -3.21 -12.44
C PRO A 117 3.03 -2.27 -13.62
N GLN A 118 3.44 -1.04 -13.31
CA GLN A 118 3.89 -0.09 -14.34
C GLN A 118 5.27 -0.49 -14.91
N SER A 119 6.16 -1.03 -14.08
CA SER A 119 7.48 -1.55 -14.50
C SER A 119 7.54 -3.08 -14.36
N TYR A 120 7.55 -3.56 -13.11
CA TYR A 120 7.57 -4.97 -12.76
C TYR A 120 7.05 -5.17 -11.32
N TYR A 121 6.70 -6.40 -10.93
CA TYR A 121 6.30 -6.75 -9.56
C TYR A 121 7.01 -8.03 -9.11
N TYR A 122 7.57 -8.06 -7.90
CA TYR A 122 8.23 -9.28 -7.41
C TYR A 122 7.21 -10.31 -6.93
N LEU A 123 7.39 -11.55 -7.36
CA LEU A 123 6.57 -12.68 -6.98
C LEU A 123 7.40 -13.69 -6.18
N PRO A 124 7.00 -14.04 -4.93
CA PRO A 124 7.55 -15.17 -4.20
C PRO A 124 7.65 -16.43 -5.08
N LEU A 125 8.62 -17.30 -4.81
CA LEU A 125 8.82 -18.52 -5.60
C LEU A 125 7.58 -19.42 -5.59
N ASP A 126 6.82 -19.40 -4.50
CA ASP A 126 5.60 -20.17 -4.29
C ASP A 126 4.31 -19.39 -4.59
N TYR A 127 4.40 -18.24 -5.26
CA TYR A 127 3.23 -17.37 -5.52
C TYR A 127 2.10 -18.07 -6.29
N PHE A 128 2.41 -19.09 -7.09
CA PHE A 128 1.43 -19.87 -7.84
C PHE A 128 1.30 -21.32 -7.36
N ARG A 129 1.67 -21.63 -6.10
CA ARG A 129 1.65 -23.01 -5.57
C ARG A 129 0.31 -23.71 -5.79
N ASP A 130 -0.81 -23.00 -5.60
CA ASP A 130 -2.16 -23.57 -5.77
C ASP A 130 -2.57 -23.76 -7.25
N TYR A 131 -1.76 -23.25 -8.19
CA TYR A 131 -1.96 -23.32 -9.64
C TYR A 131 -0.83 -24.10 -10.33
N GLU A 132 0.10 -24.67 -9.57
CA GLU A 132 1.25 -25.43 -10.06
C GLU A 132 0.87 -26.62 -10.98
N PRO A 133 -0.25 -27.34 -10.76
CA PRO A 133 -0.74 -28.36 -11.70
C PRO A 133 -1.17 -27.79 -13.06
N VAL A 134 -1.82 -26.62 -13.06
CA VAL A 134 -2.29 -25.92 -14.27
C VAL A 134 -1.12 -25.30 -15.04
N LEU A 135 -0.06 -24.90 -14.33
CA LEU A 135 1.17 -24.39 -14.92
C LEU A 135 2.05 -25.47 -15.57
N MET A 136 1.81 -26.75 -15.28
CA MET A 136 2.57 -27.88 -15.84
C MET A 136 1.80 -28.64 -16.93
N GLU A 137 0.47 -28.53 -16.96
CA GLU A 137 -0.35 -29.16 -17.99
C GLU A 137 -0.54 -28.25 -19.20
N SER A 138 0.26 -28.55 -20.23
CA SER A 138 0.28 -28.02 -21.61
C SER A 138 1.16 -26.79 -21.89
N GLY A 139 2.35 -27.07 -22.42
CA GLY A 139 3.18 -26.09 -23.11
C GLY A 139 4.06 -26.80 -24.12
N LYS A 140 4.04 -26.35 -25.39
CA LYS A 140 5.02 -26.80 -26.40
C LYS A 140 6.40 -26.25 -26.03
N GLU A 141 7.30 -27.11 -25.56
CA GLU A 141 8.71 -26.75 -25.40
C GLU A 141 9.37 -26.58 -26.78
N TYR A 142 9.78 -25.35 -27.12
CA TYR A 142 10.67 -25.12 -28.25
C TYR A 142 12.12 -25.23 -27.77
N ARG A 143 12.78 -26.36 -28.10
CA ARG A 143 14.20 -26.60 -27.81
C ARG A 143 15.04 -26.34 -29.07
N THR A 144 16.21 -25.72 -28.91
CA THR A 144 17.18 -25.47 -29.98
C THR A 144 18.42 -26.36 -29.81
N ASP A 145 19.16 -26.63 -30.88
CA ASP A 145 20.38 -27.49 -30.88
C ASP A 145 21.50 -26.97 -29.95
N MET A 146 21.41 -25.72 -29.48
CA MET A 146 22.31 -25.14 -28.50
C MET A 146 22.00 -25.64 -27.07
N ASP A 147 20.75 -26.03 -26.79
CA ASP A 147 20.29 -26.53 -25.48
C ASP A 147 20.85 -27.93 -25.18
N ILE A 148 21.03 -28.77 -26.22
CA ILE A 148 21.64 -30.10 -26.09
C ILE A 148 23.15 -29.99 -25.75
N LYS A 149 23.84 -28.98 -26.31
CA LYS A 149 25.25 -28.73 -26.02
C LYS A 149 25.46 -28.10 -24.64
N LEU A 150 24.54 -27.24 -24.19
CA LEU A 150 24.60 -26.65 -22.85
C LEU A 150 24.29 -27.67 -21.74
N ASP A 151 23.42 -28.65 -21.97
CA ASP A 151 23.18 -29.73 -21.00
C ASP A 151 24.38 -30.67 -20.87
N THR A 152 25.13 -30.88 -21.94
CA THR A 152 26.36 -31.69 -21.90
C THR A 152 27.48 -30.97 -21.13
N GLN A 153 27.56 -29.64 -21.24
CA GLN A 153 28.50 -28.83 -20.44
C GLN A 153 28.01 -28.57 -19.00
N LYS A 154 26.72 -28.35 -18.76
CA LYS A 154 26.14 -28.25 -17.41
C LYS A 154 26.26 -29.55 -16.64
N ASN A 155 26.11 -30.71 -17.28
CA ASN A 155 26.29 -32.01 -16.62
C ASN A 155 27.76 -32.32 -16.30
N MET A 156 28.73 -31.74 -17.04
CA MET A 156 30.15 -31.83 -16.68
C MET A 156 30.60 -30.78 -15.66
N LEU A 157 29.99 -29.58 -15.63
CA LEU A 157 30.28 -28.55 -14.63
C LEU A 157 29.59 -28.82 -13.27
N ASN A 158 28.37 -29.36 -13.27
CA ASN A 158 27.61 -29.67 -12.06
C ASN A 158 28.13 -30.90 -11.30
N LYS A 159 28.90 -31.79 -11.96
CA LYS A 159 29.56 -32.90 -11.28
C LYS A 159 30.76 -32.47 -10.42
N ASN A 160 31.30 -31.27 -10.63
CA ASN A 160 32.47 -30.77 -9.91
C ASN A 160 32.16 -29.65 -8.88
N ILE A 161 30.91 -29.16 -8.80
CA ILE A 161 30.50 -28.13 -7.82
C ILE A 161 29.62 -28.72 -6.68
N LEU A 162 29.17 -29.97 -6.79
CA LEU A 162 28.45 -30.71 -5.74
C LEU A 162 29.37 -31.65 -4.96
N LYS A 163 30.56 -31.17 -4.56
CA LYS A 163 31.20 -31.63 -3.33
C LYS A 163 30.88 -30.59 -2.26
N SER A 164 29.84 -30.88 -1.49
CA SER A 164 29.48 -30.33 -0.19
C SER A 164 30.49 -29.35 0.43
N GLU A 165 30.09 -28.08 0.59
CA GLU A 165 30.37 -27.40 1.86
C GLU A 165 29.64 -28.20 2.94
N GLU A 166 30.30 -29.20 3.52
CA GLU A 166 29.76 -29.91 4.67
C GLU A 166 29.56 -28.89 5.79
N LYS A 167 28.32 -28.79 6.30
CA LYS A 167 28.01 -28.05 7.52
C LYS A 167 28.73 -28.74 8.69
N TYR A 168 29.99 -28.38 8.88
CA TYR A 168 30.91 -29.09 9.76
C TYR A 168 30.33 -29.15 11.18
N GLY A 169 30.06 -30.36 11.66
CA GLY A 169 29.51 -30.59 12.99
C GLY A 169 28.00 -30.32 13.16
N TRP A 170 27.23 -29.99 12.11
CA TRP A 170 25.78 -29.85 12.22
C TRP A 170 25.06 -31.20 12.19
N LYS A 171 23.92 -31.28 12.89
CA LYS A 171 22.96 -32.39 12.76
C LYS A 171 21.57 -31.84 12.46
N THR A 172 20.75 -32.64 11.80
CA THR A 172 19.32 -32.34 11.64
C THR A 172 18.54 -33.29 12.53
N VAL A 173 17.70 -32.73 13.40
CA VAL A 173 16.89 -33.50 14.35
C VAL A 173 15.44 -33.05 14.31
N ARG A 174 14.53 -33.92 14.72
CA ARG A 174 13.11 -33.58 14.82
C ARG A 174 12.87 -32.69 16.04
N LEU A 175 12.12 -31.58 15.88
CA LEU A 175 11.83 -30.62 16.95
C LEU A 175 11.33 -31.28 18.25
N GLY A 176 10.42 -32.24 18.12
CA GLY A 176 9.86 -32.97 19.27
C GLY A 176 10.86 -33.83 20.04
N ASP A 177 11.98 -34.21 19.43
CA ASP A 177 12.97 -35.11 20.05
C ASP A 177 13.83 -34.40 21.09
N PHE A 178 13.84 -33.06 21.13
CA PHE A 178 14.63 -32.26 22.09
C PHE A 178 13.82 -31.14 22.78
N ALA A 179 12.66 -30.74 22.24
CA ALA A 179 11.78 -29.80 22.91
C ALA A 179 11.09 -30.43 24.14
N ILE A 180 11.07 -29.71 25.26
CA ILE A 180 10.21 -29.97 26.40
C ILE A 180 9.15 -28.89 26.43
N TYR A 181 7.88 -29.29 26.57
CA TYR A 181 6.78 -28.35 26.53
C TYR A 181 5.76 -28.60 27.63
N GLN A 182 5.13 -27.51 28.09
CA GLN A 182 4.04 -27.55 29.04
C GLN A 182 2.99 -26.52 28.65
N LYS A 183 1.75 -26.96 28.44
CA LYS A 183 0.63 -26.08 28.16
C LYS A 183 0.18 -25.37 29.44
N GLY A 184 -0.07 -24.07 29.36
CA GLY A 184 -0.61 -23.31 30.48
C GLY A 184 -2.00 -23.77 30.89
N LYS A 185 -2.45 -23.29 32.05
CA LYS A 185 -3.74 -23.65 32.64
C LYS A 185 -4.44 -22.40 33.12
N LYS A 186 -5.77 -22.39 33.02
CA LYS A 186 -6.56 -21.32 33.63
C LYS A 186 -6.56 -21.54 35.15
N PRO A 187 -6.15 -20.55 35.97
CA PRO A 187 -6.16 -20.68 37.42
C PRO A 187 -7.58 -20.81 37.95
N LYS A 188 -7.74 -21.53 39.06
CA LYS A 188 -9.03 -21.62 39.77
C LYS A 188 -9.35 -20.33 40.52
N ASN A 189 -8.33 -19.78 41.19
CA ASN A 189 -8.44 -18.56 41.99
C ASN A 189 -7.61 -17.45 41.32
N GLN A 190 -8.24 -16.29 41.07
CA GLN A 190 -7.57 -15.11 40.55
C GLN A 190 -8.27 -13.82 40.99
N GLN A 191 -7.52 -12.73 41.18
CA GLN A 191 -8.04 -11.41 41.50
C GLN A 191 -7.28 -10.32 40.73
N SER A 192 -7.81 -9.09 40.67
CA SER A 192 -7.21 -8.00 39.89
C SER A 192 -5.99 -7.35 40.53
N GLU A 193 -5.84 -7.47 41.85
CA GLU A 193 -4.76 -6.82 42.61
C GLU A 193 -3.82 -7.86 43.22
N ALA A 194 -2.52 -7.58 43.27
CA ALA A 194 -1.55 -8.47 43.90
C ALA A 194 -1.74 -8.49 45.42
N SER A 195 -1.53 -9.66 46.04
CA SER A 195 -1.50 -9.82 47.51
C SER A 195 -0.53 -10.94 47.91
N ASP A 196 -0.32 -11.14 49.21
CA ASP A 196 0.55 -12.22 49.72
C ASP A 196 0.11 -13.61 49.28
N VAL A 197 -1.21 -13.81 49.10
CA VAL A 197 -1.81 -15.05 48.60
C VAL A 197 -1.80 -15.06 47.07
N PHE A 198 -2.26 -14.00 46.43
CA PHE A 198 -2.34 -13.86 44.96
C PHE A 198 -1.13 -13.10 44.42
N LYS A 199 0.04 -13.74 44.47
CA LYS A 199 1.32 -13.10 44.15
C LYS A 199 1.83 -13.36 42.73
N TYR A 200 1.29 -14.35 42.02
CA TYR A 200 1.78 -14.71 40.68
C TYR A 200 0.96 -14.00 39.60
N PRO A 201 1.57 -13.18 38.73
CA PRO A 201 0.89 -12.63 37.56
C PRO A 201 0.29 -13.74 36.70
N TYR A 202 -0.96 -13.60 36.27
CA TYR A 202 -1.57 -14.50 35.31
C TYR A 202 -1.23 -14.06 33.88
N ILE A 203 -0.44 -14.87 33.19
CA ILE A 203 0.09 -14.58 31.86
C ILE A 203 -0.89 -15.11 30.80
N ASP A 204 -1.91 -14.31 30.49
CA ASP A 204 -2.77 -14.54 29.34
C ASP A 204 -2.19 -13.93 28.05
N ILE A 205 -2.94 -14.01 26.94
CA ILE A 205 -2.50 -13.46 25.65
C ILE A 205 -2.25 -11.95 25.70
N ARG A 206 -2.96 -11.18 26.53
CA ARG A 206 -2.76 -9.72 26.64
C ARG A 206 -1.51 -9.40 27.43
N ALA A 207 -1.30 -10.11 28.54
CA ALA A 207 -0.05 -10.00 29.30
C ALA A 207 1.15 -10.33 28.39
N PHE A 208 1.07 -11.41 27.61
CA PHE A 208 2.14 -11.81 26.70
C PHE A 208 2.38 -10.82 25.55
N ASP A 209 1.33 -10.33 24.89
CA ASP A 209 1.47 -9.45 23.72
C ASP A 209 1.80 -8.00 24.09
N LYS A 210 1.30 -7.51 25.24
CA LYS A 210 1.36 -6.08 25.60
C LYS A 210 2.07 -5.79 26.92
N GLY A 211 2.41 -6.81 27.71
CA GLY A 211 2.90 -6.64 29.08
C GLY A 211 1.81 -6.22 30.08
N GLU A 212 0.54 -6.24 29.67
CA GLU A 212 -0.59 -5.78 30.50
C GLU A 212 -1.09 -6.91 31.41
N ILE A 213 -0.64 -6.95 32.67
CA ILE A 213 -1.11 -7.92 33.67
C ILE A 213 -2.46 -7.48 34.22
N LYS A 214 -3.50 -8.31 34.01
CA LYS A 214 -4.86 -8.02 34.48
C LYS A 214 -5.23 -8.72 35.79
N TYR A 215 -4.65 -9.90 36.03
CA TYR A 215 -5.00 -10.74 37.16
C TYR A 215 -3.76 -11.36 37.80
N TYR A 216 -3.88 -11.68 39.08
CA TYR A 216 -2.90 -12.43 39.87
C TYR A 216 -3.56 -13.68 40.44
N THR A 217 -2.79 -14.75 40.59
CA THR A 217 -3.22 -16.06 41.09
C THR A 217 -2.34 -16.53 42.25
N ASP A 218 -2.86 -17.47 43.04
CA ASP A 218 -2.13 -18.19 44.09
C ASP A 218 -1.09 -19.17 43.54
N GLY A 219 -1.15 -19.45 42.23
CA GLY A 219 -0.25 -20.37 41.53
C GLY A 219 -0.62 -21.85 41.74
N GLU A 220 -1.71 -22.14 42.45
CA GLU A 220 -2.10 -23.51 42.74
C GLU A 220 -2.51 -24.21 41.43
N ASN A 221 -1.92 -25.39 41.17
CA ASN A 221 -2.14 -26.18 39.94
C ASN A 221 -1.83 -25.44 38.63
N CYS A 222 -1.09 -24.33 38.68
CA CYS A 222 -0.68 -23.56 37.50
C CYS A 222 0.70 -24.01 36.99
N VAL A 223 0.95 -23.78 35.70
CA VAL A 223 2.30 -23.89 35.14
C VAL A 223 2.98 -22.54 35.33
N ILE A 224 4.06 -22.49 36.11
CA ILE A 224 4.83 -21.26 36.31
C ILE A 224 5.92 -21.18 35.24
N CYS A 225 6.01 -20.04 34.56
CA CYS A 225 7.13 -19.70 33.69
C CYS A 225 8.04 -18.65 34.32
N GLU A 226 9.34 -18.75 34.03
CA GLU A 226 10.39 -17.81 34.40
C GLU A 226 10.79 -16.94 33.20
N GLU A 227 11.55 -15.86 33.40
CA GLU A 227 11.87 -14.87 32.33
C GLU A 227 12.68 -15.47 31.17
N ASP A 228 13.48 -16.52 31.43
CA ASP A 228 14.28 -17.22 30.42
C ASP A 228 13.51 -18.29 29.64
N ASP A 229 12.25 -18.54 30.00
CA ASP A 229 11.41 -19.49 29.28
C ASP A 229 10.99 -18.93 27.91
N LEU A 230 10.86 -19.82 26.92
CA LEU A 230 10.27 -19.48 25.65
C LEU A 230 8.76 -19.76 25.70
N LEU A 231 7.94 -18.78 25.30
CA LEU A 231 6.49 -18.98 25.18
C LEU A 231 6.08 -19.04 23.71
N MET A 232 5.08 -19.87 23.43
CA MET A 232 4.39 -19.96 22.16
C MET A 232 2.89 -19.79 22.37
N VAL A 233 2.23 -19.02 21.50
CA VAL A 233 0.78 -19.00 21.41
C VAL A 233 0.32 -20.35 20.86
N TRP A 234 -0.38 -21.12 21.68
CA TRP A 234 -0.87 -22.45 21.33
C TRP A 234 -2.26 -22.40 20.70
N ASP A 235 -3.16 -21.61 21.30
CA ASP A 235 -4.54 -21.43 20.85
C ASP A 235 -4.81 -19.95 20.54
N GLY A 236 -5.50 -19.67 19.44
CA GLY A 236 -5.91 -18.33 19.00
C GLY A 236 -5.46 -18.02 17.58
N SER A 237 -5.88 -16.85 17.07
CA SER A 237 -5.57 -16.40 15.70
C SER A 237 -4.08 -16.24 15.43
N ARG A 238 -3.25 -16.09 16.47
CA ARG A 238 -1.79 -15.98 16.40
C ARG A 238 -1.06 -17.28 16.78
N SER A 239 -1.73 -18.42 16.69
CA SER A 239 -1.13 -19.73 16.97
C SER A 239 0.21 -19.89 16.25
N GLY A 240 1.23 -20.33 16.99
CA GLY A 240 2.61 -20.47 16.53
C GLY A 240 3.51 -19.25 16.80
N TYR A 241 2.95 -18.11 17.22
CA TYR A 241 3.75 -16.94 17.54
C TYR A 241 4.59 -17.20 18.80
N VAL A 242 5.88 -16.84 18.75
CA VAL A 242 6.83 -17.06 19.84
C VAL A 242 7.37 -15.76 20.41
N GLY A 243 7.64 -15.76 21.71
CA GLY A 243 8.10 -14.58 22.45
C GLY A 243 8.76 -14.98 23.77
N LYS A 244 9.48 -14.03 24.37
CA LYS A 244 10.09 -14.21 25.68
C LYS A 244 9.01 -14.28 26.76
N ALA A 245 9.24 -15.10 27.78
CA ALA A 245 8.30 -15.22 28.89
C ALA A 245 8.29 -13.96 29.77
N ILE A 246 7.12 -13.72 30.37
CA ILE A 246 6.97 -12.87 31.55
C ILE A 246 6.83 -13.82 32.72
N LYS A 247 7.58 -13.60 33.81
CA LYS A 247 7.50 -14.45 34.99
C LYS A 247 6.07 -14.48 35.56
N GLY A 248 5.49 -15.67 35.72
CA GLY A 248 4.12 -15.80 36.23
C GLY A 248 3.45 -17.13 35.93
N ALA A 249 2.17 -17.23 36.26
CA ALA A 249 1.33 -18.39 35.99
C ALA A 249 0.82 -18.36 34.54
N LEU A 250 1.21 -19.35 33.74
CA LEU A 250 0.97 -19.41 32.31
C LEU A 250 -0.49 -19.74 31.97
N GLY A 251 -1.11 -18.89 31.17
CA GLY A 251 -2.48 -19.03 30.70
C GLY A 251 -2.69 -20.16 29.69
N SER A 252 -3.93 -20.67 29.63
CA SER A 252 -4.29 -21.86 28.85
C SER A 252 -4.11 -21.72 27.34
N THR A 253 -4.02 -20.50 26.81
CA THR A 253 -3.79 -20.22 25.39
C THR A 253 -2.30 -20.27 25.00
N LEU A 254 -1.40 -20.36 25.99
CA LEU A 254 0.04 -20.33 25.80
C LEU A 254 0.66 -21.69 26.16
N MET A 255 1.83 -21.93 25.58
CA MET A 255 2.66 -23.09 25.86
C MET A 255 4.08 -22.62 26.18
N ARG A 256 4.64 -23.14 27.27
CA ARG A 256 6.06 -23.00 27.57
C ARG A 256 6.86 -24.02 26.78
N LEU A 257 7.99 -23.59 26.25
CA LEU A 257 8.99 -24.37 25.54
C LEU A 257 10.34 -24.22 26.25
N LYS A 258 11.03 -25.34 26.44
CA LYS A 258 12.41 -25.41 26.91
C LYS A 258 13.18 -26.37 26.03
N PHE A 259 14.42 -26.06 25.72
CA PHE A 259 15.27 -26.91 24.91
C PHE A 259 16.54 -27.25 25.70
N HIS A 260 16.94 -28.52 25.69
CA HIS A 260 18.15 -28.98 26.38
C HIS A 260 19.34 -28.92 25.42
N ALA A 261 20.54 -28.64 25.95
CA ALA A 261 21.80 -28.56 25.22
C ALA A 261 21.80 -27.67 23.95
N THR A 262 20.96 -26.63 23.93
CA THR A 262 20.90 -25.63 22.86
C THR A 262 20.72 -24.24 23.46
N GLU A 263 21.21 -23.23 22.75
CA GLU A 263 20.99 -21.83 23.06
C GLU A 263 19.49 -21.50 22.89
N ASN A 264 18.80 -21.15 23.98
CA ASN A 264 17.36 -20.87 23.96
C ASN A 264 16.99 -19.80 22.93
N LYS A 265 17.86 -18.78 22.73
CA LYS A 265 17.66 -17.76 21.70
C LYS A 265 17.75 -18.31 20.27
N PHE A 266 18.58 -19.31 20.03
CA PHE A 266 18.69 -19.94 18.71
C PHE A 266 17.39 -20.67 18.37
N ALA A 267 16.84 -21.43 19.33
CA ALA A 267 15.52 -22.06 19.17
C ALA A 267 14.38 -21.04 19.03
N TYR A 268 14.42 -19.92 19.75
CA TYR A 268 13.50 -18.79 19.57
C TYR A 268 13.49 -18.28 18.14
N TYR A 269 14.66 -17.96 17.56
CA TYR A 269 14.74 -17.46 16.19
C TYR A 269 14.33 -18.51 15.15
N PHE A 270 14.60 -19.80 15.41
CA PHE A 270 14.16 -20.87 14.53
C PHE A 270 12.64 -20.91 14.46
N LEU A 271 11.97 -20.97 15.62
CA LEU A 271 10.51 -20.98 15.67
C LEU A 271 9.89 -19.70 15.12
N LYS A 272 10.54 -18.55 15.35
CA LYS A 272 10.14 -17.28 14.74
C LYS A 272 10.18 -17.34 13.22
N SER A 273 11.18 -18.00 12.62
CA SER A 273 11.27 -18.21 11.17
C SER A 273 10.17 -19.13 10.61
N LYS A 274 9.58 -19.99 11.46
CA LYS A 274 8.50 -20.92 11.10
C LYS A 274 7.10 -20.38 11.38
N TYR A 275 6.98 -19.20 11.98
CA TYR A 275 5.71 -18.65 12.41
C TYR A 275 4.66 -18.61 11.29
N LEU A 276 5.01 -18.08 10.11
CA LEU A 276 4.07 -17.98 8.99
C LEU A 276 3.57 -19.35 8.53
N GLU A 277 4.45 -20.35 8.48
CA GLU A 277 4.08 -21.72 8.10
C GLU A 277 3.18 -22.39 9.15
N ILE A 278 3.47 -22.18 10.44
CA ILE A 278 2.65 -22.71 11.55
C ILE A 278 1.27 -22.04 11.58
N ASN A 279 1.23 -20.71 11.42
CA ASN A 279 0.02 -19.92 11.57
C ASN A 279 -0.94 -20.03 10.37
N THR A 280 -0.44 -20.40 9.18
CA THR A 280 -1.25 -20.62 7.97
C THR A 280 -1.80 -22.04 7.83
N LYS A 281 -1.28 -22.98 8.62
CA LYS A 281 -1.79 -24.37 8.71
C LYS A 281 -2.32 -24.69 10.12
N PRO A 282 -3.16 -23.85 10.74
CA PRO A 282 -3.68 -24.14 12.06
C PRO A 282 -4.76 -25.23 11.97
N LYS A 283 -4.96 -25.94 13.07
CA LYS A 283 -6.06 -26.90 13.20
C LYS A 283 -7.24 -26.25 13.93
N GLY A 284 -8.46 -26.61 13.53
CA GLY A 284 -9.72 -26.08 14.11
C GLY A 284 -10.29 -24.87 13.36
N THR A 285 -11.58 -24.91 13.04
CA THR A 285 -12.29 -23.87 12.26
C THR A 285 -12.85 -22.72 13.10
N GLY A 286 -13.10 -22.94 14.40
CA GLY A 286 -13.59 -21.91 15.33
C GLY A 286 -12.48 -21.18 16.09
N THR A 287 -11.69 -21.92 16.87
CA THR A 287 -10.49 -21.41 17.54
C THR A 287 -9.26 -22.07 16.92
N PRO A 288 -8.48 -21.34 16.09
CA PRO A 288 -7.28 -21.89 15.48
C PRO A 288 -6.30 -22.32 16.57
N HIS A 289 -5.66 -23.48 16.40
CA HIS A 289 -4.61 -23.95 17.30
C HIS A 289 -3.41 -24.48 16.52
N VAL A 290 -2.23 -24.48 17.14
CA VAL A 290 -1.01 -25.05 16.55
C VAL A 290 -1.24 -26.54 16.28
N ASP A 291 -0.97 -27.00 15.07
CA ASP A 291 -0.95 -28.44 14.78
C ASP A 291 0.30 -29.08 15.41
N PRO A 292 0.14 -29.95 16.44
CA PRO A 292 1.28 -30.58 17.10
C PRO A 292 2.07 -31.47 16.16
N THR A 293 1.41 -32.10 15.19
CA THR A 293 2.05 -32.99 14.21
C THR A 293 2.99 -32.20 13.34
N ILE A 294 2.59 -31.01 12.87
CA ILE A 294 3.44 -30.14 12.06
C ILE A 294 4.58 -29.61 12.92
N LEU A 295 4.27 -29.00 14.07
CA LEU A 295 5.28 -28.40 14.94
C LEU A 295 6.37 -29.41 15.32
N TRP A 296 5.99 -30.56 15.87
CA TRP A 296 6.96 -31.51 16.39
C TRP A 296 7.70 -32.27 15.30
N ASN A 297 7.26 -32.27 14.04
CA ASN A 297 7.97 -32.90 12.92
C ASN A 297 8.93 -31.96 12.19
N TYR A 298 9.01 -30.68 12.55
CA TYR A 298 9.99 -29.78 11.92
C TYR A 298 11.41 -30.33 12.05
N GLN A 299 12.11 -30.28 10.91
CA GLN A 299 13.54 -30.56 10.85
C GLN A 299 14.27 -29.36 11.42
N TYR A 300 14.79 -29.52 12.63
CA TYR A 300 15.56 -28.53 13.35
C TYR A 300 17.05 -28.73 13.04
N PRO A 301 17.70 -27.71 12.46
CA PRO A 301 19.14 -27.73 12.32
C PRO A 301 19.77 -27.43 13.68
N LEU A 302 20.61 -28.35 14.17
CA LEU A 302 21.37 -28.22 15.40
C LEU A 302 22.86 -28.02 15.05
N PRO A 303 23.39 -26.79 15.09
CA PRO A 303 24.82 -26.52 15.04
C PRO A 303 25.51 -26.85 16.38
N PRO A 304 26.85 -26.89 16.43
CA PRO A 304 27.65 -26.76 17.65
C PRO A 304 27.22 -25.55 18.52
N LEU A 305 27.34 -25.66 19.85
CA LEU A 305 26.93 -24.60 20.79
C LEU A 305 27.61 -23.24 20.54
N PRO A 306 28.94 -23.16 20.31
CA PRO A 306 29.58 -21.89 20.00
C PRO A 306 29.02 -21.25 18.73
N GLU A 307 28.71 -22.06 17.72
CA GLU A 307 28.13 -21.57 16.46
C GLU A 307 26.69 -21.05 16.66
N GLN A 308 25.88 -21.73 17.48
CA GLN A 308 24.54 -21.23 17.83
C GLN A 308 24.61 -19.84 18.47
N ARG A 309 25.53 -19.62 19.42
CA ARG A 309 25.73 -18.32 20.08
C ARG A 309 26.15 -17.24 19.08
N THR A 310 27.08 -17.57 18.17
CA THR A 310 27.55 -16.63 17.13
C THR A 310 26.45 -16.31 16.12
N ILE A 311 25.66 -17.30 15.67
CA ILE A 311 24.50 -17.08 14.80
C ILE A 311 23.48 -16.17 15.50
N VAL A 312 23.16 -16.43 16.77
CA VAL A 312 22.23 -15.60 17.55
C VAL A 312 22.75 -14.17 17.66
N SER A 313 24.02 -13.98 18.01
CA SER A 313 24.65 -12.66 18.10
C SER A 313 24.55 -11.92 16.77
N LYS A 314 24.83 -12.61 15.65
CA LYS A 314 24.73 -12.02 14.31
C LYS A 314 23.30 -11.66 13.93
N ILE A 315 22.31 -12.49 14.24
CA ILE A 315 20.89 -12.18 14.03
C ILE A 315 20.51 -10.93 14.83
N GLU A 316 20.88 -10.87 16.11
CA GLU A 316 20.56 -9.74 16.99
C GLU A 316 21.19 -8.44 16.48
N GLN A 317 22.45 -8.48 16.05
CA GLN A 317 23.13 -7.34 15.44
C GLN A 317 22.38 -6.85 14.19
N LEU A 318 22.15 -7.74 13.21
CA LEU A 318 21.50 -7.37 11.94
C LEU A 318 20.05 -6.91 12.15
N PHE A 319 19.34 -7.50 13.10
CA PHE A 319 17.98 -7.07 13.44
C PHE A 319 17.97 -5.70 14.10
N SER A 320 18.94 -5.40 14.98
CA SER A 320 19.07 -4.08 15.58
C SER A 320 19.35 -2.99 14.54
N GLU A 321 20.29 -3.23 13.62
CA GLU A 321 20.57 -2.33 12.49
C GLU A 321 19.30 -2.09 11.64
N LEU A 322 18.55 -3.15 11.39
CA LEU A 322 17.32 -3.07 10.61
C LEU A 322 16.20 -2.33 11.33
N ASP A 323 16.03 -2.54 12.63
CA ASP A 323 15.06 -1.82 13.46
C ASP A 323 15.35 -0.33 13.49
N ASN A 324 16.62 0.07 13.59
CA ASN A 324 17.04 1.47 13.49
C ASN A 324 16.70 2.06 12.12
N GLY A 325 16.94 1.31 11.04
CA GLY A 325 16.55 1.71 9.68
C GLY A 325 15.05 1.92 9.54
N ILE A 326 14.24 0.97 10.03
CA ILE A 326 12.77 1.06 10.01
C ILE A 326 12.28 2.27 10.83
N ALA A 327 12.86 2.51 12.01
CA ALA A 327 12.52 3.66 12.84
C ALA A 327 12.80 4.99 12.12
N ASN A 328 13.95 5.10 11.45
CA ASN A 328 14.30 6.28 10.65
C ASN A 328 13.34 6.49 9.47
N LEU A 329 12.96 5.43 8.76
CA LEU A 329 11.99 5.49 7.67
C LEU A 329 10.61 5.97 8.15
N LYS A 330 10.13 5.44 9.28
CA LYS A 330 8.86 5.89 9.90
C LYS A 330 8.91 7.36 10.31
N LYS A 331 10.02 7.80 10.92
CA LYS A 331 10.23 9.21 11.28
C LYS A 331 10.23 10.12 10.05
N ALA A 332 10.86 9.70 8.95
CA ALA A 332 10.83 10.45 7.69
C ALA A 332 9.39 10.56 7.14
N GLN A 333 8.58 9.50 7.23
CA GLN A 333 7.18 9.52 6.83
C GLN A 333 6.35 10.52 7.64
N GLU A 334 6.57 10.61 8.95
CA GLU A 334 5.93 11.63 9.81
C GLU A 334 6.37 13.05 9.42
N GLN A 335 7.66 13.25 9.17
CA GLN A 335 8.20 14.54 8.73
C GLN A 335 7.63 14.98 7.36
N LEU A 336 7.40 14.05 6.44
CA LEU A 336 6.76 14.35 5.16
C LEU A 336 5.35 14.92 5.34
N LYS A 337 4.56 14.39 6.29
CA LYS A 337 3.21 14.93 6.59
C LYS A 337 3.27 16.39 7.03
N VAL A 338 4.21 16.72 7.91
CA VAL A 338 4.44 18.09 8.38
C VAL A 338 4.93 18.99 7.24
N TYR A 339 5.84 18.49 6.41
CA TYR A 339 6.36 19.24 5.27
C TYR A 339 5.25 19.56 4.26
N ARG A 340 4.36 18.61 3.92
CA ARG A 340 3.21 18.86 3.03
C ARG A 340 2.33 20.00 3.54
N GLN A 341 2.00 20.01 4.84
CA GLN A 341 1.24 21.09 5.45
C GLN A 341 1.98 22.44 5.40
N ALA A 342 3.30 22.43 5.63
CA ALA A 342 4.13 23.63 5.55
C ALA A 342 4.21 24.19 4.12
N VAL A 343 4.28 23.34 3.10
CA VAL A 343 4.23 23.75 1.69
C VAL A 343 2.90 24.44 1.39
N LEU A 344 1.78 23.82 1.75
CA LEU A 344 0.46 24.42 1.52
C LEU A 344 0.31 25.75 2.28
N LYS A 345 0.73 25.81 3.54
CA LYS A 345 0.70 27.05 4.33
C LYS A 345 1.49 28.18 3.64
N LYS A 346 2.73 27.91 3.24
CA LYS A 346 3.55 28.88 2.49
C LYS A 346 2.95 29.26 1.14
N ALA A 347 2.22 28.36 0.50
CA ALA A 347 1.54 28.64 -0.76
C ALA A 347 0.46 29.69 -0.57
N PHE A 348 -0.38 29.53 0.46
CA PHE A 348 -1.50 30.43 0.75
C PHE A 348 -1.12 31.68 1.55
N GLU A 349 0.11 31.75 2.08
CA GLU A 349 0.74 32.99 2.56
C GLU A 349 1.45 33.75 1.42
N GLY A 350 1.42 33.23 0.19
CA GLY A 350 2.03 33.82 -1.00
C GLY A 350 3.57 33.78 -1.02
N GLU A 351 4.20 33.03 -0.12
CA GLU A 351 5.65 32.92 -0.03
C GLU A 351 6.24 32.03 -1.14
N LEU A 352 5.49 31.03 -1.61
CA LEU A 352 5.95 30.16 -2.72
C LEU A 352 6.10 30.91 -4.05
N THR A 353 5.26 31.90 -4.31
CA THR A 353 5.25 32.69 -5.56
C THR A 353 5.82 34.09 -5.40
N LYS A 354 6.46 34.40 -4.26
CA LYS A 354 6.98 35.73 -3.96
C LYS A 354 7.97 36.26 -5.01
N GLN A 355 8.93 35.43 -5.42
CA GLN A 355 9.89 35.80 -6.47
C GLN A 355 9.21 35.93 -7.84
N TRP A 356 8.28 35.02 -8.14
CA TRP A 356 7.50 35.07 -9.38
C TRP A 356 6.69 36.38 -9.47
N ARG A 357 6.05 36.82 -8.37
CA ARG A 357 5.32 38.10 -8.30
C ARG A 357 6.21 39.30 -8.55
N GLN A 358 7.43 39.33 -7.99
CA GLN A 358 8.39 40.42 -8.19
C GLN A 358 8.84 40.58 -9.65
N GLN A 359 8.72 39.52 -10.45
CA GLN A 359 9.07 39.53 -11.88
C GLN A 359 7.91 39.97 -12.78
N GLN A 360 6.70 40.11 -12.25
CA GLN A 360 5.55 40.56 -13.04
C GLN A 360 5.50 42.09 -13.09
N THR A 361 5.28 42.65 -14.28
CA THR A 361 5.24 44.10 -14.49
C THR A 361 3.84 44.69 -14.45
N ASP A 362 2.82 43.89 -14.75
CA ASP A 362 1.40 44.30 -14.85
C ASP A 362 0.51 43.13 -14.44
N LEU A 363 0.58 42.75 -13.15
CA LEU A 363 -0.27 41.70 -12.61
C LEU A 363 -1.56 42.36 -12.08
N PRO A 364 -2.74 42.02 -12.64
CA PRO A 364 -4.01 42.45 -12.07
C PRO A 364 -4.09 42.07 -10.60
N ASP A 365 -4.72 42.89 -9.76
CA ASP A 365 -4.97 42.50 -8.38
C ASP A 365 -6.18 41.54 -8.27
N ALA A 366 -6.37 40.96 -7.09
CA ALA A 366 -7.51 40.09 -6.82
C ALA A 366 -8.86 40.83 -6.84
N GLU A 367 -8.88 42.16 -6.70
CA GLU A 367 -10.10 42.96 -6.80
C GLU A 367 -10.62 42.95 -8.24
N GLU A 368 -9.73 43.21 -9.21
CA GLU A 368 -10.08 43.20 -10.62
C GLU A 368 -10.62 41.83 -11.05
N LEU A 369 -9.98 40.74 -10.58
CA LEU A 369 -10.48 39.39 -10.82
C LEU A 369 -11.88 39.18 -10.22
N LEU A 370 -12.13 39.67 -9.01
CA LEU A 370 -13.42 39.55 -8.35
C LEU A 370 -14.51 40.34 -9.11
N GLU A 371 -14.20 41.54 -9.59
CA GLU A 371 -15.10 42.34 -10.43
C GLU A 371 -15.43 41.62 -11.75
N GLN A 372 -14.43 41.02 -12.40
CA GLN A 372 -14.64 40.21 -13.61
C GLN A 372 -15.58 39.03 -13.34
N ILE A 373 -15.39 38.31 -12.22
CA ILE A 373 -16.26 37.19 -11.82
C ILE A 373 -17.69 37.68 -11.56
N GLN A 374 -17.86 38.82 -10.91
CA GLN A 374 -19.17 39.41 -10.65
C GLN A 374 -19.87 39.78 -11.96
N LYS A 375 -19.16 40.43 -12.89
CA LYS A 375 -19.69 40.77 -14.22
C LYS A 375 -20.13 39.54 -15.01
N GLU A 376 -19.27 38.52 -15.11
CA GLU A 376 -19.61 37.26 -15.79
C GLU A 376 -20.83 36.56 -15.17
N ARG A 377 -20.96 36.63 -13.84
CA ARG A 377 -22.11 36.08 -13.11
C ARG A 377 -23.39 36.83 -13.47
N GLU A 378 -23.36 38.15 -13.60
CA GLU A 378 -24.52 38.94 -14.03
C GLU A 378 -24.91 38.66 -15.47
N GLU A 379 -23.94 38.60 -16.37
CA GLU A 379 -24.15 38.26 -17.79
C GLU A 379 -24.74 36.84 -17.94
N SER A 380 -24.20 35.87 -17.21
CA SER A 380 -24.70 34.48 -17.17
C SER A 380 -26.13 34.40 -16.62
N TYR A 381 -26.45 35.19 -15.59
CA TYR A 381 -27.81 35.27 -15.06
C TYR A 381 -28.80 35.86 -16.08
N ASN A 382 -28.42 36.95 -16.74
CA ASN A 382 -29.25 37.60 -17.76
C ASN A 382 -29.51 36.65 -18.94
N ARG A 383 -28.48 35.95 -19.42
CA ARG A 383 -28.63 34.92 -20.47
C ARG A 383 -29.61 33.82 -20.07
N LYS A 384 -29.44 33.23 -18.87
CA LYS A 384 -30.36 32.20 -18.35
C LYS A 384 -31.79 32.73 -18.18
N LEU A 385 -31.93 34.00 -17.82
CA LEU A 385 -33.24 34.65 -17.68
C LEU A 385 -33.94 34.77 -19.04
N ASP A 386 -33.21 35.10 -20.10
CA ASP A 386 -33.75 35.19 -21.45
C ASP A 386 -34.07 33.80 -22.03
N GLU A 387 -33.20 32.81 -21.83
CA GLU A 387 -33.49 31.40 -22.15
C GLU A 387 -34.76 30.91 -21.43
N TRP A 388 -34.90 31.24 -20.14
CA TRP A 388 -36.09 30.91 -19.38
C TRP A 388 -37.36 31.60 -19.93
N LYS A 389 -37.29 32.88 -20.30
CA LYS A 389 -38.42 33.59 -20.93
C LYS A 389 -38.84 32.89 -22.23
N THR A 390 -37.89 32.49 -23.06
CA THR A 390 -38.14 31.74 -24.31
C THR A 390 -38.80 30.39 -24.03
N ALA A 391 -38.24 29.62 -23.10
CA ALA A 391 -38.79 28.32 -22.71
C ALA A 391 -40.22 28.43 -22.13
N VAL A 392 -40.52 29.48 -21.36
CA VAL A 392 -41.88 29.73 -20.85
C VAL A 392 -42.85 30.04 -21.99
N LYS A 393 -42.46 30.87 -22.98
CA LYS A 393 -43.30 31.14 -24.16
C LYS A 393 -43.59 29.87 -24.96
N GLU A 394 -42.59 29.03 -25.18
CA GLU A 394 -42.79 27.75 -25.87
C GLU A 394 -43.72 26.80 -25.10
N TRP A 395 -43.59 26.75 -23.78
CA TRP A 395 -44.47 25.95 -22.92
C TRP A 395 -45.92 26.46 -22.98
N GLU A 396 -46.13 27.78 -23.02
CA GLU A 396 -47.45 28.39 -23.22
C GLU A 396 -48.03 28.05 -24.59
N ASN A 397 -47.25 28.19 -25.67
CA ASN A 397 -47.65 27.86 -27.04
C ASN A 397 -47.99 26.36 -27.22
N LYS A 398 -47.33 25.47 -26.47
CA LYS A 398 -47.62 24.02 -26.43
C LYS A 398 -48.82 23.66 -25.54
N GLY A 399 -49.61 24.65 -25.12
CA GLY A 399 -50.83 24.44 -24.33
C GLY A 399 -50.57 24.12 -22.87
N LYS A 400 -49.45 24.60 -22.29
CA LYS A 400 -49.08 24.41 -20.88
C LYS A 400 -48.92 22.95 -20.46
N LYS A 401 -48.59 22.06 -21.41
CA LYS A 401 -48.37 20.63 -21.14
C LYS A 401 -47.04 20.42 -20.40
N GLY A 402 -47.07 19.63 -19.32
CA GLY A 402 -45.89 19.31 -18.52
C GLY A 402 -45.49 20.38 -17.49
N LYS A 403 -44.33 20.19 -16.86
CA LYS A 403 -43.85 21.08 -15.78
C LYS A 403 -43.39 22.43 -16.35
N LYS A 404 -43.92 23.53 -15.79
CA LYS A 404 -43.51 24.89 -16.14
C LYS A 404 -41.99 25.08 -15.94
N PRO A 405 -41.27 25.69 -16.91
CA PRO A 405 -39.86 26.03 -16.73
C PRO A 405 -39.63 26.88 -15.48
N SER A 406 -38.66 26.50 -14.65
CA SER A 406 -38.37 27.19 -13.40
C SER A 406 -37.52 28.43 -13.64
N LYS A 407 -37.90 29.55 -13.01
CA LYS A 407 -37.15 30.81 -13.14
C LYS A 407 -35.73 30.65 -12.57
N PRO A 408 -34.68 31.09 -13.28
CA PRO A 408 -33.32 31.05 -12.74
C PRO A 408 -33.22 31.93 -11.49
N LYS A 409 -32.49 31.44 -10.49
CA LYS A 409 -32.19 32.19 -9.27
C LYS A 409 -30.94 33.04 -9.49
N LYS A 410 -30.98 34.32 -9.11
CA LYS A 410 -29.77 35.15 -9.06
C LYS A 410 -28.91 34.63 -7.91
N VAL A 411 -27.64 34.36 -8.17
CA VAL A 411 -26.67 34.01 -7.11
C VAL A 411 -26.50 35.24 -6.23
N LYS A 412 -26.67 35.08 -4.91
CA LYS A 412 -26.42 36.16 -3.95
C LYS A 412 -24.91 36.37 -3.87
N GLY A 413 -24.41 37.48 -4.41
CA GLY A 413 -23.03 37.93 -4.22
C GLY A 413 -22.93 39.04 -3.19
N GLY A 414 -21.70 39.50 -2.93
CA GLY A 414 -21.42 40.61 -2.03
C GLY A 414 -21.41 40.24 -0.54
N ASN A 415 -21.22 38.96 -0.24
CA ASN A 415 -21.06 38.50 1.14
C ASN A 415 -19.59 38.67 1.57
N PHE A 416 -19.19 39.93 1.73
CA PHE A 416 -17.83 40.29 2.12
C PHE A 416 -17.57 39.96 3.60
N LEU A 417 -16.29 39.78 3.93
CA LEU A 417 -15.85 39.65 5.31
C LEU A 417 -15.90 41.03 5.98
N SER A 418 -16.36 41.08 7.23
CA SER A 418 -16.27 42.27 8.08
C SER A 418 -14.84 42.53 8.53
N ASP A 419 -14.53 43.76 8.93
CA ASP A 419 -13.19 44.13 9.42
C ASP A 419 -12.74 43.22 10.59
N ASN A 420 -13.67 42.92 11.51
CA ASN A 420 -13.45 41.99 12.63
C ASN A 420 -13.15 40.54 12.20
N GLU A 421 -13.66 40.10 11.04
CA GLU A 421 -13.33 38.78 10.47
C GLU A 421 -11.94 38.82 9.83
N LEU A 422 -11.62 39.90 9.10
CA LEU A 422 -10.32 40.08 8.44
C LEU A 422 -9.15 40.12 9.44
N GLU A 423 -9.32 40.77 10.59
CA GLU A 423 -8.29 40.84 11.64
C GLU A 423 -7.87 39.48 12.22
N LYS A 424 -8.73 38.46 12.08
CA LYS A 424 -8.47 37.10 12.60
C LYS A 424 -7.80 36.19 11.57
N LEU A 425 -7.70 36.64 10.32
CA LEU A 425 -7.16 35.86 9.22
C LEU A 425 -5.65 36.07 9.07
N PRO A 426 -4.93 35.10 8.51
CA PRO A 426 -3.51 35.26 8.21
C PRO A 426 -3.25 36.43 7.27
N ILE A 427 -2.06 37.03 7.41
CA ILE A 427 -1.55 38.04 6.50
C ILE A 427 -1.29 37.37 5.14
N ILE A 428 -1.83 37.98 4.09
CA ILE A 428 -1.66 37.57 2.70
C ILE A 428 -0.98 38.69 1.91
N PRO A 429 -0.46 38.43 0.70
CA PRO A 429 0.04 39.47 -0.19
C PRO A 429 -0.95 40.62 -0.40
N LYS A 430 -0.43 41.84 -0.60
CA LYS A 430 -1.27 43.03 -0.83
C LYS A 430 -2.11 42.92 -2.11
N GLU A 431 -1.65 42.13 -3.08
CA GLU A 431 -2.35 41.88 -4.34
C GLU A 431 -3.48 40.85 -4.18
N TRP A 432 -3.59 40.20 -3.03
CA TRP A 432 -4.59 39.18 -2.75
C TRP A 432 -5.73 39.75 -1.90
N LYS A 433 -6.88 39.07 -1.94
CA LYS A 433 -8.07 39.49 -1.19
C LYS A 433 -8.73 38.30 -0.51
N TRP A 434 -9.02 38.44 0.77
CA TRP A 434 -9.89 37.50 1.47
C TRP A 434 -11.34 37.66 1.02
N ILE A 435 -11.94 36.57 0.59
CA ILE A 435 -13.34 36.49 0.17
C ILE A 435 -13.98 35.24 0.76
N LYS A 436 -15.28 35.02 0.50
CA LYS A 436 -15.96 33.76 0.82
C LYS A 436 -16.03 32.87 -0.43
N VAL A 437 -15.97 31.54 -0.26
CA VAL A 437 -16.05 30.55 -1.36
C VAL A 437 -17.30 30.75 -2.24
N GLY A 438 -18.40 31.28 -1.67
CA GLY A 438 -19.58 31.65 -2.44
C GLY A 438 -19.32 32.65 -3.57
N GLU A 439 -18.34 33.55 -3.42
CA GLU A 439 -18.03 34.58 -4.43
C GLU A 439 -17.34 34.00 -5.68
N ILE A 440 -16.58 32.91 -5.53
CA ILE A 440 -15.92 32.18 -6.64
C ILE A 440 -16.76 31.04 -7.23
N THR A 441 -17.95 30.79 -6.66
CA THR A 441 -18.79 29.65 -7.04
C THR A 441 -19.89 30.07 -8.02
N GLU A 442 -20.04 29.36 -9.14
CA GLU A 442 -21.16 29.54 -10.08
C GLU A 442 -22.43 28.84 -9.60
N SER A 443 -22.29 27.62 -9.07
CA SER A 443 -23.41 26.87 -8.50
C SER A 443 -22.98 25.87 -7.45
N MET A 444 -23.80 25.71 -6.42
CA MET A 444 -23.71 24.61 -5.45
C MET A 444 -24.94 23.72 -5.57
N LYS A 445 -24.74 22.41 -5.48
CA LYS A 445 -25.86 21.48 -5.52
C LYS A 445 -25.58 20.21 -4.72
N ASN A 446 -26.51 19.87 -3.83
CA ASN A 446 -26.49 18.60 -3.09
C ASN A 446 -26.76 17.45 -4.05
N GLY A 447 -26.14 16.30 -3.80
CA GLY A 447 -26.30 15.13 -4.66
C GLY A 447 -27.68 14.49 -4.60
N ILE A 448 -27.90 13.57 -5.52
CA ILE A 448 -29.18 12.90 -5.70
C ILE A 448 -29.38 11.81 -4.64
N TYR A 449 -30.62 11.67 -4.16
CA TYR A 449 -31.04 10.49 -3.39
C TYR A 449 -31.92 9.60 -4.27
N LYS A 450 -31.60 8.30 -4.30
CA LYS A 450 -32.38 7.28 -4.99
C LYS A 450 -32.54 6.05 -4.11
N GLN A 451 -33.71 5.42 -4.20
CA GLN A 451 -33.98 4.16 -3.51
C GLN A 451 -33.20 3.01 -4.14
N LYS A 452 -33.02 1.91 -3.39
CA LYS A 452 -32.24 0.74 -3.82
C LYS A 452 -32.71 0.16 -5.17
N SER A 453 -33.99 0.25 -5.49
CA SER A 453 -34.58 -0.23 -6.75
C SER A 453 -34.05 0.46 -8.02
N PHE A 454 -33.46 1.66 -7.89
CA PHE A 454 -32.87 2.38 -9.02
C PHE A 454 -31.40 2.02 -9.26
N TYR A 455 -30.78 1.25 -8.36
CA TYR A 455 -29.41 0.78 -8.51
C TYR A 455 -29.40 -0.46 -9.39
N SER A 456 -28.47 -0.48 -10.35
CA SER A 456 -28.34 -1.54 -11.34
C SER A 456 -26.86 -1.75 -11.68
N GLU A 457 -26.54 -2.87 -12.35
CA GLU A 457 -25.24 -3.10 -12.99
C GLU A 457 -25.06 -2.22 -14.23
N GLU A 458 -26.16 -1.73 -14.80
CA GLU A 458 -26.19 -0.79 -15.92
C GLU A 458 -26.63 0.61 -15.44
N GLY A 459 -26.33 1.65 -16.22
CA GLY A 459 -26.75 3.04 -15.93
C GLY A 459 -25.59 3.98 -15.67
N THR A 460 -25.88 5.13 -15.07
CA THR A 460 -24.90 6.21 -14.86
C THR A 460 -24.13 6.00 -13.57
N ALA A 461 -22.80 6.12 -13.65
CA ALA A 461 -21.91 6.06 -12.48
C ALA A 461 -22.30 7.11 -11.42
N CYS A 462 -22.34 6.71 -10.15
CA CYS A 462 -22.69 7.57 -9.03
C CYS A 462 -21.58 7.57 -7.98
N LEU A 463 -20.92 8.72 -7.81
CA LEU A 463 -19.87 8.94 -6.83
C LEU A 463 -20.45 9.09 -5.42
N ARG A 464 -19.85 8.36 -4.48
CA ARG A 464 -20.26 8.31 -3.07
C ARG A 464 -19.19 8.93 -2.16
N MET A 465 -19.51 9.12 -0.90
CA MET A 465 -18.63 9.85 0.04
C MET A 465 -17.21 9.26 0.17
N TYR A 466 -17.03 7.96 0.01
CA TYR A 466 -15.73 7.26 0.08
C TYR A 466 -14.97 7.21 -1.24
N ASN A 467 -15.56 7.71 -2.33
CA ASN A 467 -14.81 7.93 -3.57
C ASN A 467 -13.99 9.23 -3.50
N ILE A 468 -14.03 9.97 -2.39
CA ILE A 468 -13.28 11.21 -2.17
C ILE A 468 -12.18 10.90 -1.15
N GLU A 469 -10.93 10.81 -1.62
CA GLU A 469 -9.78 10.57 -0.74
C GLU A 469 -8.57 11.36 -1.23
N ASN A 470 -7.80 11.95 -0.30
CA ASN A 470 -6.58 12.71 -0.59
C ASN A 470 -6.66 13.73 -1.74
N GLY A 471 -7.85 14.25 -2.03
CA GLY A 471 -8.04 15.34 -2.99
C GLY A 471 -8.38 14.88 -4.39
N ILE A 472 -8.50 13.57 -4.58
CA ILE A 472 -8.76 12.92 -5.85
C ILE A 472 -10.00 12.02 -5.74
N ILE A 473 -10.55 11.69 -6.91
CA ILE A 473 -11.63 10.71 -7.02
C ILE A 473 -11.03 9.31 -7.13
N GLU A 474 -11.31 8.49 -6.13
CA GLU A 474 -10.93 7.09 -6.08
C GLU A 474 -12.00 6.23 -6.76
N TRP A 475 -11.66 5.66 -7.92
CA TRP A 475 -12.60 4.93 -8.78
C TRP A 475 -12.74 3.46 -8.38
N PHE A 476 -13.34 3.19 -7.22
CA PHE A 476 -13.62 1.84 -6.73
C PHE A 476 -15.06 1.72 -6.22
N ASP A 477 -15.61 0.49 -6.24
CA ASP A 477 -16.99 0.18 -5.86
C ASP A 477 -18.00 1.21 -6.40
N ILE A 478 -17.86 1.59 -7.68
CA ILE A 478 -18.73 2.57 -8.32
C ILE A 478 -20.09 1.91 -8.55
N LYS A 479 -21.14 2.49 -7.96
CA LYS A 479 -22.51 2.06 -8.21
C LYS A 479 -23.09 2.79 -9.39
N ARG A 480 -23.96 2.11 -10.13
CA ARG A 480 -24.70 2.70 -11.24
C ARG A 480 -26.16 2.85 -10.87
N ILE A 481 -26.74 3.94 -11.35
CA ILE A 481 -28.11 4.34 -11.06
C ILE A 481 -28.81 4.63 -12.38
N ILE A 482 -30.05 4.13 -12.52
CA ILE A 482 -30.93 4.47 -13.63
C ILE A 482 -31.52 5.86 -13.38
N LEU A 483 -31.19 6.79 -14.28
CA LEU A 483 -31.57 8.19 -14.18
C LEU A 483 -32.28 8.64 -15.45
N THR A 484 -33.24 9.54 -15.27
CA THR A 484 -33.83 10.28 -16.40
C THR A 484 -32.81 11.27 -16.97
N GLU A 485 -32.97 11.69 -18.24
CA GLU A 485 -32.10 12.69 -18.85
C GLU A 485 -32.10 14.02 -18.08
N ASN A 486 -33.24 14.42 -17.49
CA ASN A 486 -33.29 15.61 -16.64
C ASN A 486 -32.41 15.45 -15.39
N GLU A 487 -32.40 14.27 -14.75
CA GLU A 487 -31.54 14.01 -13.59
C GLU A 487 -30.07 13.97 -13.97
N LYS A 488 -29.71 13.40 -15.12
CA LYS A 488 -28.33 13.44 -15.63
C LYS A 488 -27.87 14.87 -15.85
N ASN A 489 -28.67 15.70 -16.52
CA ASN A 489 -28.36 17.12 -16.74
C ASN A 489 -28.25 17.91 -15.43
N GLU A 490 -29.08 17.57 -14.44
CA GLU A 490 -29.18 18.30 -13.19
C GLU A 490 -28.06 17.96 -12.19
N TYR A 491 -27.62 16.70 -12.15
CA TYR A 491 -26.62 16.18 -11.20
C TYR A 491 -25.30 15.75 -11.86
N GLY A 492 -25.15 15.97 -13.17
CA GLY A 492 -23.92 15.67 -13.89
C GLY A 492 -22.72 16.45 -13.35
N LEU A 493 -21.58 15.76 -13.31
CA LEU A 493 -20.28 16.31 -12.97
C LEU A 493 -19.50 16.66 -14.23
N ASN A 494 -18.87 17.83 -14.20
CA ASN A 494 -17.97 18.31 -15.24
C ASN A 494 -16.53 18.28 -14.71
N ALA A 495 -15.58 18.15 -15.63
CA ALA A 495 -14.18 18.37 -15.32
C ALA A 495 -13.97 19.71 -14.60
N GLY A 496 -13.18 19.70 -13.53
CA GLY A 496 -12.91 20.88 -12.70
C GLY A 496 -13.98 21.19 -11.65
N ASP A 497 -15.13 20.51 -11.63
CA ASP A 497 -16.04 20.59 -10.47
C ASP A 497 -15.31 20.10 -9.21
N LEU A 498 -15.61 20.71 -8.05
CA LEU A 498 -15.20 20.18 -6.75
C LEU A 498 -16.34 19.37 -6.16
N LEU A 499 -16.07 18.14 -5.77
CA LEU A 499 -16.99 17.33 -5.00
C LEU A 499 -16.60 17.39 -3.52
N VAL A 500 -17.49 17.92 -2.69
CA VAL A 500 -17.29 18.12 -1.25
C VAL A 500 -18.14 17.10 -0.50
N ASN A 501 -17.52 16.32 0.37
CA ASN A 501 -18.24 15.42 1.25
C ASN A 501 -18.93 16.21 2.36
N ARG A 502 -20.26 16.11 2.43
CA ARG A 502 -21.07 16.90 3.37
C ARG A 502 -21.59 16.16 4.58
N VAL A 503 -21.50 14.84 4.62
CA VAL A 503 -21.92 14.01 5.75
C VAL A 503 -20.87 12.94 6.00
N ASN A 504 -20.26 12.96 7.19
CA ASN A 504 -19.22 12.01 7.62
C ASN A 504 -19.00 12.07 9.13
N SER A 505 -17.95 11.45 9.66
CA SER A 505 -17.42 11.79 10.98
C SER A 505 -16.92 13.24 11.03
N ARG A 506 -16.76 13.78 12.25
CA ARG A 506 -16.46 15.20 12.48
C ARG A 506 -15.16 15.63 11.80
N GLU A 507 -14.15 14.80 11.90
CA GLU A 507 -12.81 15.00 11.36
C GLU A 507 -12.70 14.78 9.85
N LEU A 508 -13.66 14.11 9.21
CA LEU A 508 -13.65 13.82 7.77
C LEU A 508 -14.66 14.64 6.97
N VAL A 509 -15.60 15.34 7.63
CA VAL A 509 -16.56 16.20 6.92
C VAL A 509 -15.86 17.37 6.25
N GLY A 510 -16.26 17.69 5.03
CA GLY A 510 -15.64 18.76 4.23
C GLY A 510 -14.42 18.33 3.41
N LYS A 511 -14.06 17.04 3.39
CA LYS A 511 -13.11 16.49 2.42
C LYS A 511 -13.56 16.83 0.99
N THR A 512 -12.60 17.11 0.11
CA THR A 512 -12.86 17.49 -1.28
C THR A 512 -12.06 16.69 -2.27
N ALA A 513 -12.54 16.64 -3.50
CA ALA A 513 -11.79 16.18 -4.66
C ALA A 513 -12.17 16.96 -5.92
N VAL A 514 -11.23 17.12 -6.83
CA VAL A 514 -11.48 17.71 -8.16
C VAL A 514 -11.89 16.61 -9.13
N ILE A 515 -12.93 16.88 -9.92
CA ILE A 515 -13.35 15.98 -11.00
C ILE A 515 -12.34 16.07 -12.17
N PRO A 516 -11.72 14.95 -12.61
CA PRO A 516 -10.72 14.95 -13.67
C PRO A 516 -11.34 15.04 -15.07
N GLU A 517 -10.56 15.50 -16.05
CA GLU A 517 -10.98 15.72 -17.45
C GLU A 517 -11.42 14.44 -18.18
N ASN A 518 -10.77 13.32 -17.91
CA ASN A 518 -10.99 12.05 -18.62
C ASN A 518 -11.82 11.04 -17.81
N MET A 519 -12.70 11.52 -16.94
CA MET A 519 -13.56 10.66 -16.13
C MET A 519 -14.81 10.24 -16.90
N GLU A 520 -15.30 9.02 -16.66
CA GLU A 520 -16.63 8.63 -17.12
C GLU A 520 -17.68 9.61 -16.58
N PHE A 521 -18.65 9.99 -17.44
CA PHE A 521 -19.78 10.81 -17.03
C PHE A 521 -20.47 10.20 -15.80
N SER A 522 -20.59 11.00 -14.76
CA SER A 522 -21.10 10.54 -13.48
C SER A 522 -21.95 11.61 -12.79
N VAL A 523 -22.78 11.12 -11.88
CA VAL A 523 -23.48 11.92 -10.89
C VAL A 523 -22.93 11.62 -9.49
N TYR A 524 -23.54 12.17 -8.45
CA TYR A 524 -23.07 12.03 -7.09
C TYR A 524 -24.22 11.92 -6.09
N GLU A 525 -24.00 11.18 -5.00
CA GLU A 525 -25.01 10.90 -3.99
C GLU A 525 -25.27 12.08 -3.04
N SER A 526 -26.40 12.01 -2.32
CA SER A 526 -26.88 13.07 -1.40
C SER A 526 -25.97 13.41 -0.22
N LYS A 527 -24.95 12.59 0.07
CA LYS A 527 -23.89 12.86 1.05
C LYS A 527 -22.75 13.72 0.50
N ASN A 528 -22.83 14.13 -0.76
CA ASN A 528 -21.87 15.03 -1.40
C ASN A 528 -22.55 16.33 -1.86
N ILE A 529 -21.77 17.39 -2.02
CA ILE A 529 -22.15 18.68 -2.62
C ILE A 529 -21.18 18.95 -3.77
N ARG A 530 -21.71 19.28 -4.94
CA ARG A 530 -20.91 19.80 -6.04
C ARG A 530 -20.74 21.30 -5.90
N LEU A 531 -19.52 21.77 -6.01
CA LEU A 531 -19.12 23.16 -6.24
C LEU A 531 -18.66 23.29 -7.68
N ARG A 532 -19.43 24.02 -8.48
CA ARG A 532 -18.99 24.45 -9.82
C ARG A 532 -18.41 25.86 -9.69
N LEU A 533 -17.12 25.98 -9.92
CA LEU A 533 -16.39 27.24 -9.78
C LEU A 533 -16.51 28.09 -11.06
N ASN A 534 -16.25 29.39 -10.93
CA ASN A 534 -16.12 30.26 -12.09
C ASN A 534 -14.94 29.84 -12.97
N SER A 535 -15.06 30.01 -14.28
CA SER A 535 -14.03 29.62 -15.26
C SER A 535 -12.64 30.25 -15.04
N LYS A 536 -12.57 31.39 -14.36
CA LYS A 536 -11.33 32.08 -13.97
C LYS A 536 -10.75 31.60 -12.63
N ILE A 537 -11.27 30.52 -12.06
CA ILE A 537 -10.82 29.98 -10.78
C ILE A 537 -10.26 28.58 -10.97
N ASN A 538 -9.01 28.40 -10.58
CA ASN A 538 -8.33 27.13 -10.64
C ASN A 538 -8.86 26.17 -9.56
N SER A 539 -9.55 25.12 -10.00
CA SER A 539 -10.16 24.12 -9.13
C SER A 539 -9.16 23.38 -8.24
N LYS A 540 -7.95 23.10 -8.75
CA LYS A 540 -6.88 22.47 -7.96
C LYS A 540 -6.42 23.38 -6.83
N LEU A 541 -6.27 24.68 -7.08
CA LEU A 541 -5.89 25.63 -6.05
C LEU A 541 -6.94 25.68 -4.93
N VAL A 542 -8.22 25.75 -5.28
CA VAL A 542 -9.31 25.71 -4.30
C VAL A 542 -9.27 24.39 -3.53
N ASN A 543 -9.04 23.26 -4.20
CA ASN A 543 -8.91 21.96 -3.53
C ASN A 543 -7.77 21.96 -2.51
N TYR A 544 -6.59 22.49 -2.85
CA TYR A 544 -5.46 22.62 -1.91
C TYR A 544 -5.78 23.51 -0.70
N TRP A 545 -6.59 24.56 -0.89
CA TRP A 545 -7.05 25.39 0.23
C TRP A 545 -7.95 24.58 1.18
N PHE A 546 -8.85 23.77 0.63
CA PHE A 546 -9.66 22.87 1.43
C PHE A 546 -8.79 21.87 2.20
N PHE A 547 -7.74 21.31 1.60
CA PHE A 547 -6.79 20.45 2.34
C PHE A 547 -6.13 21.14 3.53
N LEU A 548 -5.76 22.41 3.36
CA LEU A 548 -5.10 23.16 4.42
C LEU A 548 -6.08 23.57 5.53
N SER A 549 -7.27 24.04 5.17
CA SER A 549 -8.10 24.87 6.05
C SER A 549 -9.50 24.33 6.34
N ALA A 550 -10.04 23.42 5.52
CA ALA A 550 -11.43 22.96 5.63
C ALA A 550 -11.71 22.25 6.95
N ASN A 551 -10.83 21.34 7.38
CA ASN A 551 -11.02 20.60 8.62
C ASN A 551 -11.15 21.53 9.84
N HIS A 552 -10.30 22.56 9.92
CA HIS A 552 -10.35 23.54 10.99
C HIS A 552 -11.68 24.32 11.01
N TYR A 553 -12.12 24.76 9.82
CA TYR A 553 -13.37 25.51 9.67
C TYR A 553 -14.60 24.65 9.96
N PHE A 554 -14.73 23.48 9.32
CA PHE A 554 -15.91 22.63 9.46
C PHE A 554 -15.98 21.92 10.81
N ASN A 555 -14.85 21.65 11.49
CA ASN A 555 -14.89 21.15 12.86
C ASN A 555 -15.58 22.10 13.84
N ARG A 556 -15.61 23.40 13.57
CA ARG A 556 -16.30 24.41 14.40
C ARG A 556 -17.73 24.65 13.94
N ASN A 557 -17.94 24.62 12.63
CA ASN A 557 -19.20 25.04 12.02
C ASN A 557 -20.16 23.90 11.72
N ALA A 558 -19.70 22.64 11.61
CA ALA A 558 -20.55 21.51 11.24
C ALA A 558 -21.61 21.20 12.31
N GLN A 559 -22.77 20.75 11.85
CA GLN A 559 -23.86 20.30 12.72
C GLN A 559 -23.62 18.85 13.15
N GLN A 560 -23.62 18.57 14.45
CA GLN A 560 -23.45 17.23 14.99
C GLN A 560 -24.79 16.53 15.17
N THR A 561 -24.87 15.29 14.74
CA THR A 561 -25.93 14.32 15.06
C THR A 561 -25.26 13.03 15.52
N VAL A 562 -25.98 12.12 16.19
CA VAL A 562 -25.40 10.89 16.78
C VAL A 562 -24.46 10.18 15.78
N GLY A 563 -23.16 10.16 16.08
CA GLY A 563 -22.11 9.53 15.25
C GLY A 563 -21.72 10.21 13.94
N MET A 564 -22.36 11.32 13.52
CA MET A 564 -22.09 11.98 12.24
C MET A 564 -22.14 13.52 12.33
N ALA A 565 -21.25 14.19 11.61
CA ALA A 565 -21.29 15.61 11.35
C ALA A 565 -21.82 15.89 9.94
N SER A 566 -22.48 17.03 9.76
CA SER A 566 -22.94 17.47 8.45
C SER A 566 -22.69 18.96 8.19
N ILE A 567 -22.46 19.28 6.92
CA ILE A 567 -22.37 20.64 6.41
C ILE A 567 -23.43 20.90 5.32
N ASN A 568 -23.77 22.17 5.16
CA ASN A 568 -24.74 22.66 4.18
C ASN A 568 -24.11 23.71 3.25
N GLN A 569 -24.85 24.09 2.21
CA GLN A 569 -24.37 25.06 1.21
C GLN A 569 -24.10 26.45 1.79
N SER A 570 -24.80 26.86 2.86
CA SER A 570 -24.55 28.15 3.52
C SER A 570 -23.21 28.15 4.25
N GLN A 571 -22.90 27.10 5.00
CA GLN A 571 -21.60 26.96 5.67
C GLN A 571 -20.47 26.91 4.64
N LEU A 572 -20.65 26.12 3.56
CA LEU A 572 -19.66 26.02 2.50
C LEU A 572 -19.49 27.33 1.73
N SER A 573 -20.57 28.06 1.48
CA SER A 573 -20.55 29.38 0.85
C SER A 573 -19.88 30.45 1.71
N ASN A 574 -19.88 30.30 3.04
CA ASN A 574 -19.29 31.25 3.98
C ASN A 574 -17.83 30.94 4.34
N PHE A 575 -17.29 29.81 3.88
CA PHE A 575 -15.90 29.45 4.13
C PHE A 575 -14.97 30.48 3.47
N GLU A 576 -14.00 30.98 4.23
CA GLU A 576 -13.05 32.00 3.79
C GLU A 576 -12.07 31.44 2.77
N TYR A 577 -11.70 32.23 1.77
CA TYR A 577 -10.78 31.87 0.70
C TYR A 577 -9.87 33.06 0.35
N PRO A 578 -8.53 32.86 0.29
CA PRO A 578 -7.61 33.91 -0.15
C PRO A 578 -7.55 33.93 -1.68
N LEU A 579 -8.30 34.86 -2.29
CA LEU A 579 -8.28 35.04 -3.74
C LEU A 579 -6.97 35.70 -4.16
N CYS A 580 -6.28 35.07 -5.11
CA CYS A 580 -5.11 35.63 -5.78
C CYS A 580 -5.41 35.90 -7.26
N PRO A 581 -4.60 36.74 -7.93
CA PRO A 581 -4.73 37.02 -9.35
C PRO A 581 -4.74 35.77 -10.23
N PHE A 582 -5.47 35.83 -11.34
CA PHE A 582 -5.71 34.68 -12.22
C PHE A 582 -4.42 33.96 -12.66
N LEU A 583 -3.41 34.72 -13.11
CA LEU A 583 -2.14 34.16 -13.57
C LEU A 583 -1.36 33.53 -12.41
N GLU A 584 -1.43 34.11 -11.21
CA GLU A 584 -0.73 33.60 -10.03
C GLU A 584 -1.30 32.26 -9.57
N GLN A 585 -2.60 32.03 -9.74
CA GLN A 585 -3.22 30.74 -9.39
C GLN A 585 -2.52 29.55 -10.06
N GLN A 586 -2.14 29.70 -11.34
CA GLN A 586 -1.42 28.67 -12.08
C GLN A 586 0.00 28.49 -11.57
N ALA A 587 0.70 29.59 -11.26
CA ALA A 587 2.05 29.57 -10.70
C ALA A 587 2.07 28.87 -9.33
N ILE A 588 1.11 29.17 -8.45
CA ILE A 588 0.98 28.53 -7.14
C ILE A 588 0.75 27.02 -7.30
N VAL A 589 -0.19 26.63 -8.16
CA VAL A 589 -0.49 25.20 -8.39
C VAL A 589 0.74 24.47 -8.93
N SER A 590 1.44 25.05 -9.90
CA SER A 590 2.69 24.47 -10.43
C SER A 590 3.74 24.27 -9.34
N GLU A 591 3.86 25.23 -8.43
CA GLU A 591 4.87 25.22 -7.35
C GLU A 591 4.54 24.24 -6.22
N ILE A 592 3.24 24.09 -5.92
CA ILE A 592 2.71 23.05 -5.01
C ILE A 592 2.95 21.67 -5.61
N GLU A 593 2.48 21.42 -6.84
CA GLU A 593 2.55 20.12 -7.51
C GLU A 593 4.00 19.65 -7.67
N THR A 594 4.92 20.57 -8.02
CA THR A 594 6.35 20.27 -8.12
C THR A 594 6.91 19.75 -6.80
N ARG A 595 6.63 20.42 -5.68
CA ARG A 595 7.10 20.00 -4.34
C ARG A 595 6.44 18.72 -3.86
N LEU A 596 5.12 18.63 -4.01
CA LEU A 596 4.37 17.47 -3.52
C LEU A 596 4.72 16.21 -4.31
N SER A 597 5.03 16.33 -5.62
CA SER A 597 5.51 15.18 -6.41
C SER A 597 6.80 14.57 -5.86
N VAL A 598 7.71 15.40 -5.32
CA VAL A 598 8.92 14.91 -4.64
C VAL A 598 8.55 14.18 -3.36
N CYS A 599 7.61 14.72 -2.56
CA CYS A 599 7.13 14.03 -1.36
C CYS A 599 6.51 12.68 -1.67
N ASP A 600 5.70 12.59 -2.72
CA ASP A 600 5.04 11.36 -3.13
C ASP A 600 6.07 10.31 -3.56
N LYS A 601 7.15 10.74 -4.25
CA LYS A 601 8.24 9.85 -4.61
C LYS A 601 9.00 9.31 -3.40
N VAL A 602 9.29 10.17 -2.42
CA VAL A 602 9.97 9.77 -1.18
C VAL A 602 9.07 8.85 -0.35
N GLU A 603 7.76 9.10 -0.29
CA GLU A 603 6.82 8.23 0.43
C GLU A 603 6.76 6.83 -0.20
N GLN A 604 6.70 6.75 -1.53
CA GLN A 604 6.79 5.47 -2.25
C GLN A 604 8.10 4.73 -1.94
N ASP A 605 9.24 5.45 -1.96
CA ASP A 605 10.55 4.85 -1.68
C ASP A 605 10.64 4.36 -0.21
N ILE A 606 10.01 5.07 0.74
CA ILE A 606 9.90 4.64 2.14
C ILE A 606 9.10 3.34 2.24
N GLU A 607 7.91 3.28 1.64
CA GLU A 607 7.05 2.10 1.64
C GLU A 607 7.77 0.87 1.07
N GLU A 608 8.44 1.01 -0.08
CA GLU A 608 9.24 -0.06 -0.66
C GLU A 608 10.38 -0.51 0.25
N ASN A 609 11.04 0.40 0.96
CA ASN A 609 12.14 0.05 1.85
C ASN A 609 11.66 -0.64 3.12
N LEU A 610 10.45 -0.31 3.61
CA LEU A 610 9.82 -1.04 4.71
C LEU A 610 9.49 -2.48 4.30
N GLU A 611 8.97 -2.69 3.09
CA GLU A 611 8.74 -4.05 2.55
C GLU A 611 10.05 -4.83 2.37
N LYS A 612 11.09 -4.18 1.83
CA LYS A 612 12.43 -4.78 1.69
C LYS A 612 13.03 -5.14 3.05
N ALA A 613 12.82 -4.31 4.07
CA ALA A 613 13.27 -4.60 5.43
C ALA A 613 12.62 -5.88 5.97
N GLU A 614 11.30 -6.04 5.81
CA GLU A 614 10.62 -7.28 6.22
C GLU A 614 11.14 -8.50 5.46
N ALA A 615 11.31 -8.39 4.13
CA ALA A 615 11.91 -9.46 3.34
C ALA A 615 13.34 -9.81 3.77
N LEU A 616 14.13 -8.80 4.17
CA LEU A 616 15.48 -8.99 4.68
C LEU A 616 15.48 -9.72 6.03
N ARG A 617 14.53 -9.45 6.94
CA ARG A 617 14.36 -10.23 8.18
C ARG A 617 14.21 -11.72 7.90
N GLN A 618 13.32 -12.05 6.98
CA GLN A 618 13.08 -13.45 6.61
C GLN A 618 14.30 -14.07 5.93
N SER A 619 15.01 -13.30 5.09
CA SER A 619 16.24 -13.76 4.46
C SER A 619 17.38 -14.01 5.46
N ILE A 620 17.51 -13.18 6.50
CA ILE A 620 18.52 -13.35 7.56
C ILE A 620 18.24 -14.65 8.31
N LEU A 621 17.00 -14.87 8.74
CA LEU A 621 16.61 -16.11 9.44
C LEU A 621 16.82 -17.34 8.55
N LYS A 622 16.43 -17.27 7.27
CA LYS A 622 16.65 -18.36 6.33
C LYS A 622 18.14 -18.71 6.21
N LYS A 623 19.01 -17.71 6.02
CA LYS A 623 20.47 -17.93 5.95
C LYS A 623 21.02 -18.48 7.26
N ALA A 624 20.52 -18.02 8.41
CA ALA A 624 20.92 -18.51 9.72
C ALA A 624 20.71 -20.02 9.85
N PHE A 625 19.51 -20.50 9.54
CA PHE A 625 19.15 -21.91 9.68
C PHE A 625 19.61 -22.79 8.50
N GLU A 626 20.08 -22.19 7.42
CA GLU A 626 20.81 -22.88 6.35
C GLU A 626 22.31 -23.01 6.63
N GLY A 627 22.85 -22.38 7.67
CA GLY A 627 24.30 -22.36 7.96
C GLY A 627 25.09 -21.43 7.03
N LYS A 628 24.44 -20.39 6.48
CA LYS A 628 25.00 -19.45 5.50
C LYS A 628 25.00 -17.99 5.97
N LEU A 629 24.75 -17.76 7.26
CA LEU A 629 24.71 -16.40 7.82
C LEU A 629 26.10 -15.87 8.15
N LEU A 630 26.93 -16.74 8.74
CA LEU A 630 28.30 -16.41 9.12
C LEU A 630 29.19 -16.42 7.88
N ASN A 631 30.15 -15.51 7.84
CA ASN A 631 31.20 -15.53 6.83
C ASN A 631 32.32 -16.51 7.22
N GLN A 632 33.28 -16.73 6.31
CA GLN A 632 34.36 -17.70 6.53
C GLN A 632 35.22 -17.40 7.77
N GLN A 633 35.54 -16.12 8.02
CA GLN A 633 36.31 -15.72 9.18
C GLN A 633 35.55 -16.00 10.50
N GLU A 634 34.27 -15.64 10.55
CA GLU A 634 33.41 -15.90 11.72
C GLU A 634 33.29 -17.41 12.00
N LEU A 635 33.26 -18.25 10.95
CA LEU A 635 33.24 -19.72 11.09
C LEU A 635 34.58 -20.27 11.60
N GLU A 636 35.71 -19.78 11.08
CA GLU A 636 37.04 -20.18 11.54
C GLU A 636 37.24 -19.81 13.02
N GLU A 637 36.80 -18.64 13.45
CA GLU A 637 36.83 -18.22 14.85
C GLU A 637 35.98 -19.15 15.74
N VAL A 638 34.78 -19.52 15.28
CA VAL A 638 33.89 -20.45 15.99
C VAL A 638 34.48 -21.85 16.11
N HIS A 639 35.08 -22.38 15.05
CA HIS A 639 35.69 -23.72 15.05
C HIS A 639 36.90 -23.83 15.98
N ASN A 640 37.57 -22.70 16.26
CA ASN A 640 38.68 -22.63 17.18
C ASN A 640 38.26 -22.34 18.64
N ALA A 641 36.95 -22.23 18.92
CA ALA A 641 36.46 -21.98 20.27
C ALA A 641 36.82 -23.14 21.22
N PRO A 642 37.28 -22.88 22.46
CA PRO A 642 37.69 -23.93 23.40
C PRO A 642 36.58 -24.93 23.78
N ASP A 643 35.32 -24.49 23.70
CA ASP A 643 34.12 -25.29 23.98
C ASP A 643 33.46 -25.83 22.69
N TRP A 644 34.18 -25.83 21.56
CA TRP A 644 33.67 -26.39 20.31
C TRP A 644 33.63 -27.92 20.37
N GLU A 645 32.44 -28.48 20.16
CA GLU A 645 32.20 -29.90 19.97
C GLU A 645 31.11 -30.07 18.90
N PRO A 646 31.17 -31.13 18.07
CA PRO A 646 30.14 -31.37 17.05
C PRO A 646 28.78 -31.61 17.71
N ALA A 647 27.70 -31.27 17.00
CA ALA A 647 26.34 -31.39 17.53
C ALA A 647 25.94 -32.83 17.93
N GLU A 648 26.66 -33.84 17.45
CA GLU A 648 26.50 -35.23 17.90
C GLU A 648 26.71 -35.39 19.40
N VAL A 649 27.73 -34.73 19.96
CA VAL A 649 28.03 -34.78 21.40
C VAL A 649 26.92 -34.10 22.21
N LEU A 650 26.32 -33.04 21.67
CA LEU A 650 25.15 -32.38 22.28
C LEU A 650 23.94 -33.32 22.31
N LEU A 651 23.70 -34.08 21.24
CA LEU A 651 22.58 -35.02 21.17
C LEU A 651 22.72 -36.17 22.17
N GLU A 652 23.92 -36.71 22.34
CA GLU A 652 24.20 -37.73 23.35
C GLU A 652 23.88 -37.23 24.77
N LYS A 653 24.27 -35.99 25.10
CA LYS A 653 23.94 -35.33 26.38
C LYS A 653 22.42 -35.22 26.59
N VAL A 654 21.67 -34.78 25.57
CA VAL A 654 20.20 -34.66 25.63
C VAL A 654 19.52 -36.03 25.84
N GLN A 655 20.01 -37.07 25.17
CA GLN A 655 19.46 -38.42 25.31
C GLN A 655 19.72 -38.99 26.71
N ALA A 656 20.90 -38.77 27.28
CA ALA A 656 21.24 -39.18 28.64
C ALA A 656 20.36 -38.48 29.69
N GLU A 657 20.14 -37.16 29.57
CA GLU A 657 19.27 -36.40 30.47
C GLU A 657 17.80 -36.86 30.40
N LYS A 658 17.29 -37.14 29.18
CA LYS A 658 15.93 -37.66 29.01
C LYS A 658 15.74 -39.07 29.56
N ALA A 659 16.78 -39.91 29.53
CA ALA A 659 16.74 -41.25 30.10
C ALA A 659 16.76 -41.23 31.64
N GLY A 660 17.39 -40.22 32.25
CA GLY A 660 17.42 -40.04 33.71
C GLY A 660 16.20 -39.30 34.30
N ALA A 661 15.37 -38.65 33.46
CA ALA A 661 14.18 -37.92 33.87
C ALA A 661 12.84 -38.67 33.66
N LYS A 662 12.90 -39.91 33.13
CA LYS A 662 11.79 -40.87 33.11
C LYS A 662 11.86 -41.78 34.32
#